data_AF-A0A9E0HE13-F1
#
_entry.id   AF-A0A9E0HE13-F1
#
_cell.length_a   1.000
_cell.length_b   1.000
_cell.length_c   1.000
_cell.angle_alpha   90.00
_cell.angle_beta   90.00
_cell.angle_gamma   90.00
#
_symmetry.space_group_name_H-M   'P 1'
#
loop_
_entity.id
_entity.type
_entity.pdbx_description
1 polymer ?
#
loop_
_entity_poly.entity_id
_entity_poly.type
_entity_poly.pdbx_seq_one_letter_code
_entity_poly.pdbx_strand_id
1 'polypeptide(L)'
;MTLRIHKLAVLLACGLSTATLTGCPDDPFDPKTWTKKLSSPKEVERAVTELERLGESSAIPALGKAWEKQGRPERILQVIIDLSKPLTEQQAKDQYKNNGKARPAAWDRSLPILVKAIDEVDPANPRSVESARLAAEALGQAKLEEALEPLVRAATESGAKPVRGQAILSLGALGNPQAVPTLANILREDFDPTNPAMHGAAIIALGKIKSPTAVPVLVEVMYRLPFFFKQVRRALVASGPSVNDRIKGALEGTDSDLNTLFKDKKLDLYCGDVGKEQRALSECVPVSAMDYYASIIAGDLYDPALVPSLLKALAREQKPSYLVDDTPGPPAQNGVLDALRKIGAPQAAAPVLEIAVNSKDRILRSMAIDVYSHVSRDGSEKSGTLTGLEHMAKIVSDSGDATFEAATTYARLSRTAGAMKILQDQVKKYAAGAKEERAKADGAPKAALSTAKIPYDAARDALKAAKDKVARAGGEKRASPELINAMTEAKVALDKVTIPYTEAKAKYDEPDQKSKNYKASQRVFETHIARIEIAMRCGADAECYGKTLTAKWPEVKAALSQYIAGLDEMNEAEQKELLAAQIERAMIELAKMGDKAASQAPALLEAAKNEDRLIRQSVNLALPKVAGKDCKDCGAKLDEAIAAGEGNTKLKDLVYETTVLRSYWGDGALEVAP
;
A
#
# COMPACT_ATOMS: atom_id res chain seq x y z
N MET A 1 15.74 24.66 -93.68
CA MET A 1 14.27 24.52 -93.51
C MET A 1 13.85 25.56 -92.47
N THR A 2 13.54 26.81 -92.85
CA THR A 2 12.19 27.35 -93.19
C THR A 2 11.24 27.32 -91.99
N LEU A 3 10.64 28.40 -91.44
CA LEU A 3 10.32 29.79 -91.84
C LEU A 3 10.40 30.71 -90.59
N ARG A 4 10.97 31.94 -90.58
CA ARG A 4 10.49 33.26 -91.07
C ARG A 4 9.11 33.74 -90.55
N ILE A 5 9.09 34.92 -89.90
CA ILE A 5 8.21 36.13 -90.05
C ILE A 5 8.68 37.15 -88.97
N HIS A 6 9.47 38.18 -89.32
CA HIS A 6 9.15 39.55 -89.77
C HIS A 6 8.82 40.60 -88.68
N LYS A 7 9.33 41.81 -88.97
CA LYS A 7 9.74 42.95 -88.13
C LYS A 7 8.61 43.95 -87.75
N LEU A 8 9.03 44.95 -86.96
CA LEU A 8 8.50 46.31 -86.71
C LEU A 8 7.48 46.44 -85.58
N ALA A 9 7.30 47.56 -84.88
CA ALA A 9 8.08 48.71 -84.40
C ALA A 9 7.04 49.68 -83.79
N VAL A 10 7.43 50.43 -82.74
CA VAL A 10 6.88 51.73 -82.29
C VAL A 10 5.54 51.80 -81.50
N LEU A 11 5.56 52.70 -80.50
CA LEU A 11 4.51 53.58 -79.94
C LEU A 11 3.73 53.18 -78.65
N LEU A 12 4.09 53.92 -77.60
CA LEU A 12 3.23 54.76 -76.73
C LEU A 12 2.13 54.18 -75.83
N ALA A 13 2.32 54.52 -74.55
CA ALA A 13 1.38 55.21 -73.65
C ALA A 13 0.25 54.44 -72.92
N CYS A 14 0.34 54.61 -71.59
CA CYS A 14 -0.71 54.77 -70.58
C CYS A 14 -1.70 53.63 -70.32
N GLY A 15 -1.58 53.09 -69.10
CA GLY A 15 -2.63 52.38 -68.39
C GLY A 15 -2.25 52.19 -66.93
N LEU A 16 -2.27 53.27 -66.13
CA LEU A 16 -2.26 53.15 -64.67
C LEU A 16 -3.48 52.31 -64.27
N SER A 17 -3.23 51.09 -63.80
CA SER A 17 -4.17 50.33 -62.99
C SER A 17 -3.51 50.11 -61.64
N THR A 18 -4.10 50.76 -60.63
CA THR A 18 -3.72 50.63 -59.22
C THR A 18 -4.00 49.20 -58.76
N ALA A 19 -3.00 48.34 -58.83
CA ALA A 19 -3.00 47.08 -58.12
C ALA A 19 -2.75 47.37 -56.63
N THR A 20 -3.75 47.11 -55.81
CA THR A 20 -3.59 46.99 -54.37
C THR A 20 -2.51 45.94 -54.09
N LEU A 21 -1.40 46.34 -53.47
CA LEU A 21 -0.35 45.44 -53.00
C LEU A 21 -0.93 44.55 -51.89
N THR A 22 -1.46 43.37 -52.26
CA THR A 22 -1.61 42.27 -51.30
C THR A 22 -0.22 41.76 -50.98
N GLY A 23 0.31 42.17 -49.82
CA GLY A 23 1.58 41.66 -49.30
C GLY A 23 1.57 40.13 -49.21
N CYS A 24 2.73 39.52 -49.45
CA CYS A 24 2.91 38.06 -49.36
C CYS A 24 2.35 37.53 -48.02
N PRO A 25 1.67 36.36 -48.01
CA PRO A 25 1.23 35.75 -46.78
C PRO A 25 2.44 35.43 -45.88
N ASP A 26 2.39 35.85 -44.63
CA ASP A 26 3.40 35.53 -43.61
C ASP A 26 3.62 34.01 -43.54
N ASP A 27 4.88 33.58 -43.35
CA ASP A 27 5.25 32.16 -43.25
C ASP A 27 4.55 31.50 -42.04
N PRO A 28 3.64 30.51 -42.25
CA PRO A 28 2.94 29.85 -41.16
C PRO A 28 3.85 28.99 -40.28
N PHE A 29 5.11 28.80 -40.67
CA PHE A 29 6.10 28.07 -39.90
C PHE A 29 7.07 28.95 -39.11
N ASP A 30 7.03 30.27 -39.30
CA ASP A 30 7.78 31.22 -38.49
C ASP A 30 6.98 31.55 -37.20
N PRO A 31 7.51 31.30 -35.99
CA PRO A 31 6.87 31.71 -34.74
C PRO A 31 6.51 33.20 -34.69
N LYS A 32 7.28 34.07 -35.37
CA LYS A 32 7.00 35.52 -35.42
C LYS A 32 5.66 35.83 -36.08
N THR A 33 5.22 35.01 -37.04
CA THR A 33 3.91 35.13 -37.68
C THR A 33 2.77 35.02 -36.66
N TRP A 34 2.88 34.07 -35.74
CA TRP A 34 1.84 33.78 -34.76
C TRP A 34 1.92 34.66 -33.53
N THR A 35 3.13 35.04 -33.07
CA THR A 35 3.28 35.96 -31.93
C THR A 35 2.61 37.32 -32.16
N LYS A 36 2.61 37.85 -33.40
CA LYS A 36 1.88 39.09 -33.77
C LYS A 36 0.36 38.99 -33.58
N LYS A 37 -0.19 37.78 -33.68
CA LYS A 37 -1.64 37.53 -33.63
C LYS A 37 -2.18 37.31 -32.21
N LEU A 38 -1.28 37.10 -31.24
CA LEU A 38 -1.65 36.87 -29.83
C LEU A 38 -2.42 38.03 -29.18
N SER A 39 -2.24 39.26 -29.68
CA SER A 39 -2.95 40.43 -29.16
C SER A 39 -4.39 40.55 -29.64
N SER A 40 -4.81 39.75 -30.63
CA SER A 40 -6.14 39.76 -31.25
C SER A 40 -7.04 38.73 -30.56
N PRO A 41 -8.15 39.15 -29.90
CA PRO A 41 -9.09 38.22 -29.27
C PRO A 41 -9.68 37.16 -30.21
N LYS A 42 -9.76 37.46 -31.51
CA LYS A 42 -10.30 36.53 -32.52
C LYS A 42 -9.29 35.49 -33.00
N GLU A 43 -8.00 35.78 -32.88
CA GLU A 43 -6.93 34.94 -33.43
C GLU A 43 -6.05 34.30 -32.35
N VAL A 44 -6.15 34.75 -31.09
CA VAL A 44 -5.26 34.31 -30.01
C VAL A 44 -5.28 32.79 -29.82
N GLU A 45 -6.44 32.14 -29.83
CA GLU A 45 -6.54 30.68 -29.66
C GLU A 45 -5.81 29.91 -30.78
N ARG A 46 -5.99 30.36 -32.03
CA ARG A 46 -5.29 29.79 -33.17
C ARG A 46 -3.78 30.05 -33.06
N ALA A 47 -3.39 31.27 -32.71
CA ALA A 47 -1.99 31.63 -32.57
C ALA A 47 -1.28 30.83 -31.47
N VAL A 48 -1.93 30.63 -30.32
CA VAL A 48 -1.42 29.79 -29.21
C VAL A 48 -1.25 28.35 -29.66
N THR A 49 -2.25 27.79 -30.36
CA THR A 49 -2.19 26.42 -30.90
C THR A 49 -1.06 26.25 -31.90
N GLU A 50 -0.85 27.22 -32.79
CA GLU A 50 0.23 27.14 -33.78
C GLU A 50 1.60 27.33 -33.13
N LEU A 51 1.75 28.22 -32.15
CA LEU A 51 3.00 28.38 -31.40
C LEU A 51 3.37 27.13 -30.61
N GLU A 52 2.39 26.49 -29.97
CA GLU A 52 2.58 25.19 -29.34
C GLU A 52 3.02 24.15 -30.38
N ARG A 53 2.31 24.04 -31.51
CA ARG A 53 2.64 23.09 -32.59
C ARG A 53 4.05 23.28 -33.17
N LEU A 54 4.55 24.52 -33.17
CA LEU A 54 5.92 24.83 -33.60
C LEU A 54 6.96 24.45 -32.55
N GLY A 55 6.61 24.43 -31.26
CA GLY A 55 7.50 23.98 -30.18
C GLY A 55 8.62 24.96 -29.83
N GLU A 56 8.51 26.22 -30.24
CA GLU A 56 9.57 27.22 -30.16
C GLU A 56 9.54 28.00 -28.84
N SER A 57 10.49 27.75 -27.95
CA SER A 57 10.57 28.39 -26.62
C SER A 57 10.82 29.90 -26.67
N SER A 58 11.18 30.46 -27.82
CA SER A 58 11.31 31.92 -28.03
C SER A 58 9.97 32.64 -27.97
N ALA A 59 8.85 31.93 -28.13
CA ALA A 59 7.51 32.49 -28.03
C ALA A 59 7.05 32.77 -26.59
N ILE A 60 7.71 32.19 -25.58
CA ILE A 60 7.29 32.27 -24.16
C ILE A 60 7.03 33.72 -23.70
N PRO A 61 7.93 34.69 -23.91
CA PRO A 61 7.68 36.07 -23.46
C PRO A 61 6.47 36.72 -24.15
N ALA A 62 6.22 36.40 -25.42
CA ALA A 62 5.06 36.92 -26.15
C ALA A 62 3.75 36.27 -25.66
N LEU A 63 3.78 34.97 -25.38
CA LEU A 63 2.68 34.24 -24.75
C LEU A 63 2.38 34.77 -23.36
N GLY A 64 3.40 35.12 -22.56
CA GLY A 64 3.21 35.73 -21.23
C GLY A 64 2.45 37.06 -21.31
N LYS A 65 2.84 37.95 -22.22
CA LYS A 65 2.11 39.21 -22.47
C LYS A 65 0.66 38.95 -22.92
N ALA A 66 0.45 37.93 -23.74
CA ALA A 66 -0.88 37.54 -24.19
C ALA A 66 -1.73 36.97 -23.05
N TRP A 67 -1.15 36.11 -22.21
CA TRP A 67 -1.79 35.55 -21.02
C TRP A 67 -2.32 36.67 -20.12
N GLU A 68 -1.52 37.70 -19.83
CA GLU A 68 -1.98 38.85 -19.05
C GLU A 68 -3.13 39.59 -19.73
N LYS A 69 -2.96 39.94 -21.01
CA LYS A 69 -3.92 40.75 -21.77
C LYS A 69 -5.28 40.05 -21.95
N GLN A 70 -5.29 38.73 -22.05
CA GLN A 70 -6.50 37.94 -22.30
C GLN A 70 -7.20 37.48 -21.01
N GLY A 71 -6.83 38.03 -19.85
CA GLY A 71 -7.47 37.70 -18.58
C GLY A 71 -7.00 36.36 -17.99
N ARG A 72 -5.72 36.03 -18.19
CA ARG A 72 -5.01 34.89 -17.59
C ARG A 72 -5.64 33.53 -17.87
N PRO A 73 -5.87 33.16 -19.16
CA PRO A 73 -6.44 31.86 -19.48
C PRO A 73 -5.45 30.72 -19.21
N GLU A 74 -5.92 29.65 -18.58
CA GLU A 74 -5.15 28.44 -18.26
C GLU A 74 -4.40 27.88 -19.49
N ARG A 75 -5.05 27.93 -20.66
CA ARG A 75 -4.54 27.37 -21.92
C ARG A 75 -3.22 28.01 -22.35
N ILE A 76 -3.10 29.33 -22.23
CA ILE A 76 -1.87 30.04 -22.62
C ILE A 76 -0.75 29.69 -21.63
N LEU A 77 -1.06 29.60 -20.33
CA LEU A 77 -0.09 29.24 -19.32
C LEU A 77 0.40 27.79 -19.50
N GLN A 78 -0.49 26.86 -19.85
CA GLN A 78 -0.13 25.48 -20.16
C GLN A 78 0.86 25.41 -21.32
N VAL A 79 0.64 26.17 -22.41
CA VAL A 79 1.61 26.25 -23.52
C VAL A 79 2.95 26.81 -23.04
N ILE A 80 2.94 27.84 -22.20
CA ILE A 80 4.17 28.41 -21.64
C ILE A 80 4.95 27.33 -20.85
N ILE A 81 4.27 26.55 -20.01
CA ILE A 81 4.85 25.45 -19.23
C ILE A 81 5.43 24.37 -20.16
N ASP A 82 4.67 23.95 -21.18
CA ASP A 82 5.11 22.88 -22.09
C ASP A 82 6.29 23.34 -22.96
N LEU A 83 6.28 24.60 -23.42
CA LEU A 83 7.43 25.22 -24.10
C LEU A 83 8.63 25.48 -23.17
N SER A 84 8.49 25.31 -21.86
CA SER A 84 9.60 25.45 -20.89
C SER A 84 10.32 24.13 -20.62
N LYS A 85 9.61 23.00 -20.69
CA LYS A 85 10.17 21.65 -20.48
C LYS A 85 11.23 21.32 -21.54
N PRO A 86 12.34 20.65 -21.20
CA PRO A 86 13.30 20.19 -22.20
C PRO A 86 12.66 19.13 -23.12
N LEU A 87 13.14 19.03 -24.36
CA LEU A 87 12.71 17.98 -25.30
C LEU A 87 13.91 17.29 -25.93
N THR A 88 13.82 15.97 -26.05
CA THR A 88 14.72 15.17 -26.89
C THR A 88 14.35 15.30 -28.36
N GLU A 89 15.27 14.93 -29.25
CA GLU A 89 15.03 14.95 -30.70
C GLU A 89 13.87 14.04 -31.11
N GLN A 90 13.75 12.87 -30.47
CA GLN A 90 12.67 11.93 -30.73
C GLN A 90 11.31 12.51 -30.33
N GLN A 91 11.20 13.05 -29.12
CA GLN A 91 9.98 13.74 -28.66
C GLN A 91 9.64 14.93 -29.57
N ALA A 92 10.66 15.67 -30.02
CA ALA A 92 10.48 16.79 -30.93
C ALA A 92 9.87 16.34 -32.27
N LYS A 93 10.33 15.22 -32.83
CA LYS A 93 9.79 14.62 -34.07
C LYS A 93 8.38 14.08 -33.90
N ASP A 94 8.09 13.48 -32.74
CA ASP A 94 6.80 12.85 -32.47
C ASP A 94 5.70 13.88 -32.18
N GLN A 95 6.05 14.99 -31.50
CA GLN A 95 5.06 15.96 -31.00
C GLN A 95 4.98 17.24 -31.84
N TYR A 96 6.03 17.63 -32.56
CA TYR A 96 6.11 18.95 -33.22
C TYR A 96 6.41 18.83 -34.71
N LYS A 97 5.64 19.54 -35.53
CA LYS A 97 5.69 19.37 -36.99
C LYS A 97 6.88 20.07 -37.65
N ASN A 98 7.51 21.04 -36.99
CA ASN A 98 8.39 22.00 -37.66
C ASN A 98 9.63 22.39 -36.85
N ASN A 99 10.35 21.42 -36.30
CA ASN A 99 11.78 21.60 -35.99
C ASN A 99 12.46 20.25 -35.81
N GLY A 100 11.78 19.25 -35.22
CA GLY A 100 12.33 17.91 -34.98
C GLY A 100 13.62 17.89 -34.17
N LYS A 101 14.06 19.04 -33.65
CA LYS A 101 15.31 19.25 -32.93
C LYS A 101 15.05 19.23 -31.43
N ALA A 102 16.00 18.67 -30.70
CA ALA A 102 16.03 18.80 -29.26
C ALA A 102 16.09 20.29 -28.86
N ARG A 103 15.49 20.63 -27.72
CA ARG A 103 15.63 21.95 -27.09
C ARG A 103 15.93 21.81 -25.61
N PRO A 104 16.82 22.66 -25.05
CA PRO A 104 17.05 22.70 -23.62
C PRO A 104 15.82 23.22 -22.89
N ALA A 105 15.82 23.08 -21.56
CA ALA A 105 14.83 23.73 -20.72
C ALA A 105 14.91 25.25 -20.87
N ALA A 106 13.76 25.92 -20.85
CA ALA A 106 13.63 27.38 -21.03
C ALA A 106 12.88 28.03 -19.87
N TRP A 107 13.06 27.49 -18.65
CA TRP A 107 12.41 27.96 -17.44
C TRP A 107 12.81 29.39 -17.05
N ASP A 108 13.99 29.85 -17.46
CA ASP A 108 14.43 31.24 -17.30
C ASP A 108 13.44 32.23 -17.94
N ARG A 109 12.81 31.84 -19.07
CA ARG A 109 11.85 32.68 -19.80
C ARG A 109 10.46 32.67 -19.18
N SER A 110 10.06 31.54 -18.60
CA SER A 110 8.72 31.38 -18.02
C SER A 110 8.67 31.74 -16.55
N LEU A 111 9.77 31.64 -15.79
CA LEU A 111 9.83 31.90 -14.36
C LEU A 111 9.18 33.25 -13.96
N PRO A 112 9.46 34.40 -14.63
CA PRO A 112 8.81 35.66 -14.29
C PRO A 112 7.28 35.63 -14.47
N ILE A 113 6.80 34.88 -15.48
CA ILE A 113 5.37 34.75 -15.79
C ILE A 113 4.70 33.84 -14.76
N LEU A 114 5.34 32.72 -14.40
CA LEU A 114 4.82 31.75 -13.43
C LEU A 114 4.78 32.36 -12.01
N VAL A 115 5.82 33.08 -11.60
CA VAL A 115 5.83 33.81 -10.32
C VAL A 115 4.72 34.85 -10.29
N LYS A 116 4.54 35.61 -11.37
CA LYS A 116 3.45 36.60 -11.47
C LYS A 116 2.06 35.96 -11.43
N ALA A 117 1.89 34.78 -12.02
CA ALA A 117 0.62 34.03 -11.94
C ALA A 117 0.26 33.68 -10.49
N ILE A 118 1.26 33.36 -9.67
CA ILE A 118 1.09 33.01 -8.26
C ILE A 118 0.88 34.26 -7.39
N ASP A 119 1.74 35.27 -7.53
CA ASP A 119 1.75 36.46 -6.68
C ASP A 119 0.53 37.37 -6.93
N GLU A 120 0.01 37.41 -8.17
CA GLU A 120 -1.12 38.26 -8.56
C GLU A 120 -2.40 37.46 -8.84
N VAL A 121 -2.66 36.40 -8.05
CA VAL A 121 -3.89 35.61 -8.18
C VAL A 121 -5.12 36.45 -7.81
N ASP A 122 -6.16 36.35 -8.65
CA ASP A 122 -7.47 36.92 -8.37
C ASP A 122 -8.40 35.80 -7.89
N PRO A 123 -8.73 35.72 -6.58
CA PRO A 123 -9.56 34.64 -6.04
C PRO A 123 -11.00 34.67 -6.56
N ALA A 124 -11.47 35.78 -7.11
CA ALA A 124 -12.80 35.88 -7.72
C ALA A 124 -12.83 35.38 -9.18
N ASN A 125 -11.66 35.18 -9.80
CA ASN A 125 -11.54 34.71 -11.17
C ASN A 125 -11.03 33.26 -11.22
N PRO A 126 -11.89 32.27 -11.52
CA PRO A 126 -11.49 30.85 -11.60
C PRO A 126 -10.32 30.58 -12.56
N ARG A 127 -10.19 31.35 -13.66
CA ARG A 127 -9.06 31.20 -14.60
C ARG A 127 -7.75 31.67 -14.00
N SER A 128 -7.80 32.72 -13.17
CA SER A 128 -6.63 33.24 -12.44
C SER A 128 -6.20 32.23 -11.38
N VAL A 129 -7.14 31.67 -10.62
CA VAL A 129 -6.89 30.60 -9.63
C VAL A 129 -6.27 29.37 -10.29
N GLU A 130 -6.82 28.89 -11.41
CA GLU A 130 -6.29 27.71 -12.08
C GLU A 130 -4.93 27.97 -12.73
N SER A 131 -4.72 29.15 -13.32
CA SER A 131 -3.40 29.59 -13.79
C SER A 131 -2.37 29.59 -12.65
N ALA A 132 -2.70 30.19 -11.50
CA ALA A 132 -1.82 30.22 -10.34
C ALA A 132 -1.50 28.81 -9.82
N ARG A 133 -2.49 27.90 -9.81
CA ARG A 133 -2.31 26.50 -9.43
C ARG A 133 -1.34 25.79 -10.37
N LEU A 134 -1.56 25.86 -11.69
CA LEU A 134 -0.66 25.28 -12.70
C LEU A 134 0.75 25.85 -12.63
N ALA A 135 0.88 27.16 -12.38
CA ALA A 135 2.18 27.80 -12.20
C ALA A 135 2.91 27.23 -10.98
N ALA A 136 2.26 27.14 -9.82
CA ALA A 136 2.87 26.60 -8.61
C ALA A 136 3.34 25.15 -8.84
N GLU A 137 2.51 24.32 -9.46
CA GLU A 137 2.84 22.94 -9.82
C GLU A 137 4.07 22.86 -10.72
N ALA A 138 4.10 23.66 -11.79
CA ALA A 138 5.20 23.66 -12.75
C ALA A 138 6.52 24.10 -12.10
N LEU A 139 6.50 25.13 -11.24
CA LEU A 139 7.69 25.60 -10.53
C LEU A 139 8.28 24.51 -9.61
N GLY A 140 7.43 23.80 -8.87
CA GLY A 140 7.86 22.69 -8.01
C GLY A 140 8.42 21.50 -8.80
N GLN A 141 7.74 21.08 -9.87
CA GLN A 141 8.19 19.97 -10.72
C GLN A 141 9.49 20.28 -11.48
N ALA A 142 9.66 21.54 -11.90
CA ALA A 142 10.87 22.02 -12.54
C ALA A 142 12.06 22.16 -11.58
N LYS A 143 11.82 22.10 -10.27
CA LYS A 143 12.82 22.24 -9.19
C LYS A 143 13.65 23.52 -9.30
N LEU A 144 12.96 24.63 -9.57
CA LEU A 144 13.60 25.94 -9.68
C LEU A 144 13.80 26.51 -8.28
N GLU A 145 15.04 26.64 -7.82
CA GLU A 145 15.35 27.14 -6.48
C GLU A 145 14.86 28.58 -6.28
N GLU A 146 14.86 29.38 -7.34
CA GLU A 146 14.32 30.75 -7.36
C GLU A 146 12.81 30.80 -7.09
N ALA A 147 12.10 29.66 -7.21
CA ALA A 147 10.68 29.57 -6.91
C ALA A 147 10.38 29.33 -5.43
N LEU A 148 11.38 29.10 -4.56
CA LEU A 148 11.17 28.84 -3.14
C LEU A 148 10.32 29.94 -2.48
N GLU A 149 10.77 31.20 -2.57
CA GLU A 149 10.10 32.33 -1.92
C GLU A 149 8.69 32.60 -2.47
N PRO A 150 8.45 32.63 -3.80
CA PRO A 150 7.09 32.67 -4.36
C PRO A 150 6.17 31.54 -3.87
N LEU A 151 6.68 30.30 -3.80
CA LEU A 151 5.90 29.16 -3.33
C LEU A 151 5.63 29.23 -1.82
N VAL A 152 6.58 29.71 -1.02
CA VAL A 152 6.39 29.96 0.41
C VAL A 152 5.27 30.98 0.63
N ARG A 153 5.32 32.14 -0.03
CA ARG A 153 4.25 33.15 0.05
C ARG A 153 2.90 32.57 -0.32
N ALA A 154 2.81 31.83 -1.42
CA ALA A 154 1.56 31.22 -1.85
C ALA A 154 1.02 30.18 -0.86
N ALA A 155 1.91 29.42 -0.20
CA ALA A 155 1.54 28.42 0.80
C ALA A 155 1.02 29.05 2.11
N THR A 156 1.46 30.26 2.46
CA THR A 156 1.12 30.93 3.72
C THR A 156 0.03 32.00 3.57
N GLU A 157 0.01 32.73 2.45
CA GLU A 157 -0.77 33.96 2.29
C GLU A 157 -1.94 33.82 1.30
N SER A 158 -1.95 32.80 0.44
CA SER A 158 -2.98 32.69 -0.60
C SER A 158 -4.36 32.39 -0.01
N GLY A 159 -5.31 33.28 -0.27
CA GLY A 159 -6.73 33.07 0.05
C GLY A 159 -7.42 32.02 -0.84
N ALA A 160 -6.81 31.65 -1.97
CA ALA A 160 -7.34 30.63 -2.86
C ALA A 160 -6.86 29.22 -2.42
N LYS A 161 -7.75 28.45 -1.78
CA LYS A 161 -7.43 27.10 -1.25
C LYS A 161 -6.73 26.18 -2.27
N PRO A 162 -7.14 26.10 -3.56
CA PRO A 162 -6.45 25.27 -4.55
C PRO A 162 -4.99 25.69 -4.77
N VAL A 163 -4.71 26.99 -4.81
CA VAL A 163 -3.35 27.54 -4.99
C VAL A 163 -2.51 27.27 -3.76
N ARG A 164 -3.06 27.51 -2.57
CA ARG A 164 -2.37 27.24 -1.30
C ARG A 164 -1.97 25.77 -1.18
N GLY A 165 -2.90 24.84 -1.40
CA GLY A 165 -2.63 23.41 -1.35
C GLY A 165 -1.59 22.96 -2.39
N GLN A 166 -1.68 23.49 -3.61
CA GLN A 166 -0.70 23.19 -4.65
C GLN A 166 0.69 23.76 -4.31
N ALA A 167 0.78 24.98 -3.77
CA ALA A 167 2.04 25.57 -3.35
C ALA A 167 2.74 24.72 -2.28
N ILE A 168 1.98 24.23 -1.28
CA ILE A 168 2.48 23.30 -0.26
C ILE A 168 3.06 22.03 -0.90
N LEU A 169 2.32 21.38 -1.80
CA LEU A 169 2.81 20.18 -2.50
C LEU A 169 4.04 20.47 -3.38
N SER A 170 4.09 21.67 -3.96
CA SER A 170 5.16 22.11 -4.86
C SER A 170 6.44 22.44 -4.11
N LEU A 171 6.37 22.94 -2.87
CA LEU A 171 7.52 23.00 -1.95
C LEU A 171 8.12 21.60 -1.70
N GLY A 172 7.26 20.59 -1.59
CA GLY A 172 7.69 19.20 -1.51
C GLY A 172 8.38 18.69 -2.77
N ALA A 173 7.84 19.01 -3.94
CA ALA A 173 8.41 18.62 -5.23
C ALA A 173 9.74 19.32 -5.54
N LEU A 174 9.87 20.58 -5.13
CA LEU A 174 11.11 21.35 -5.17
C LEU A 174 12.20 20.63 -4.37
N GLY A 175 11.84 20.10 -3.19
CA GLY A 175 12.74 19.30 -2.37
C GLY A 175 13.75 20.12 -1.56
N ASN A 176 13.62 21.45 -1.54
CA ASN A 176 14.52 22.33 -0.80
C ASN A 176 14.22 22.28 0.71
N PRO A 177 15.19 21.90 1.57
CA PRO A 177 15.02 21.84 3.03
C PRO A 177 14.65 23.19 3.70
N GLN A 178 14.91 24.33 3.06
CA GLN A 178 14.52 25.65 3.55
C GLN A 178 13.00 25.84 3.61
N ALA A 179 12.22 24.98 2.94
CA ALA A 179 10.76 24.96 3.06
C ALA A 179 10.24 24.31 4.36
N VAL A 180 11.09 23.56 5.09
CA VAL A 180 10.67 22.81 6.28
C VAL A 180 10.05 23.70 7.38
N PRO A 181 10.62 24.87 7.75
CA PRO A 181 10.00 25.74 8.74
C PRO A 181 8.60 26.20 8.35
N THR A 182 8.39 26.56 7.09
CA THR A 182 7.07 26.97 6.55
C THR A 182 6.06 25.82 6.66
N LEU A 183 6.43 24.63 6.20
CA LEU A 183 5.58 23.44 6.27
C LEU A 183 5.29 23.04 7.72
N ALA A 184 6.27 23.19 8.62
CA ALA A 184 6.09 22.93 10.04
C ALA A 184 5.09 23.90 10.70
N ASN A 185 5.12 25.18 10.31
CA ASN A 185 4.16 26.16 10.79
C ASN A 185 2.74 25.83 10.33
N ILE A 186 2.56 25.44 9.06
CA ILE A 186 1.26 25.01 8.52
C ILE A 186 0.72 23.81 9.32
N LEU A 187 1.57 22.86 9.70
CA LEU A 187 1.17 21.71 10.52
C LEU A 187 0.81 22.06 11.96
N ARG A 188 1.26 23.22 12.46
CA ARG A 188 0.96 23.70 13.81
C ARG A 188 -0.28 24.58 13.86
N GLU A 189 -0.79 25.06 12.73
CA GLU A 189 -2.10 25.69 12.61
C GLU A 189 -3.19 24.77 13.19
N ASP A 190 -4.26 25.39 13.70
CA ASP A 190 -5.39 24.66 14.24
C ASP A 190 -5.97 23.70 13.20
N PHE A 191 -6.19 22.47 13.61
CA PHE A 191 -6.70 21.44 12.73
C PHE A 191 -8.23 21.53 12.62
N ASP A 192 -8.71 21.75 11.40
CA ASP A 192 -10.12 21.68 11.05
C ASP A 192 -10.41 20.32 10.38
N PRO A 193 -11.16 19.41 11.05
CA PRO A 193 -11.51 18.11 10.47
C PRO A 193 -12.36 18.22 9.20
N THR A 194 -13.03 19.35 8.96
CA THR A 194 -13.78 19.61 7.73
C THR A 194 -12.89 20.04 6.57
N ASN A 195 -11.63 20.41 6.85
CA ASN A 195 -10.66 20.88 5.86
C ASN A 195 -9.24 20.32 6.10
N PRO A 196 -9.04 18.98 6.04
CA PRO A 196 -7.77 18.33 6.35
C PRO A 196 -6.69 18.49 5.26
N ALA A 197 -7.05 19.02 4.09
CA ALA A 197 -6.21 18.97 2.90
C ALA A 197 -4.84 19.65 3.07
N MET A 198 -4.77 20.76 3.82
CA MET A 198 -3.53 21.52 3.98
C MET A 198 -2.50 20.76 4.84
N HIS A 199 -2.91 20.19 5.98
CA HIS A 199 -2.04 19.36 6.82
C HIS A 199 -1.58 18.11 6.07
N GLY A 200 -2.49 17.44 5.36
CA GLY A 200 -2.14 16.29 4.52
C GLY A 200 -1.09 16.63 3.47
N ALA A 201 -1.28 17.75 2.75
CA ALA A 201 -0.33 18.24 1.75
C ALA A 201 1.04 18.57 2.38
N ALA A 202 1.07 19.18 3.56
CA ALA A 202 2.31 19.54 4.24
C ALA A 202 3.09 18.30 4.72
N ILE A 203 2.41 17.27 5.22
CA ILE A 203 3.04 15.98 5.58
C ILE A 203 3.63 15.31 4.34
N ILE A 204 2.89 15.29 3.23
CA ILE A 204 3.38 14.74 1.95
C ILE A 204 4.60 15.53 1.47
N ALA A 205 4.56 16.86 1.56
CA ALA A 205 5.66 17.72 1.15
C ALA A 205 6.94 17.46 1.97
N LEU A 206 6.83 17.38 3.31
CA LEU A 206 7.94 17.01 4.19
C LEU A 206 8.49 15.62 3.86
N GLY A 207 7.62 14.65 3.56
CA GLY A 207 8.01 13.31 3.13
C GLY A 207 8.70 13.26 1.76
N LYS A 208 8.47 14.24 0.87
CA LYS A 208 9.22 14.41 -0.38
C LYS A 208 10.58 15.08 -0.16
N ILE A 209 10.65 16.06 0.74
CA ILE A 209 11.89 16.76 1.11
C ILE A 209 12.87 15.82 1.82
N LYS A 210 12.38 14.90 2.67
CA LYS A 210 13.18 13.89 3.40
C LYS A 210 14.33 14.50 4.21
N SER A 211 14.15 15.73 4.68
CA SER A 211 15.17 16.40 5.49
C SER A 211 15.10 15.90 6.93
N PRO A 212 16.24 15.55 7.56
CA PRO A 212 16.31 15.29 9.00
C PRO A 212 15.69 16.40 9.86
N THR A 213 15.72 17.65 9.38
CA THR A 213 15.11 18.80 10.08
C THR A 213 13.58 18.73 10.16
N ALA A 214 12.93 17.89 9.34
CA ALA A 214 11.50 17.64 9.38
C ALA A 214 11.07 16.62 10.46
N VAL A 215 12.00 15.79 10.95
CA VAL A 215 11.72 14.74 11.94
C VAL A 215 11.03 15.28 13.20
N PRO A 216 11.45 16.42 13.78
CA PRO A 216 10.78 16.98 14.94
C PRO A 216 9.29 17.30 14.71
N VAL A 217 8.93 17.91 13.58
CA VAL A 217 7.51 18.23 13.34
C VAL A 217 6.72 16.98 12.90
N LEU A 218 7.32 16.07 12.14
CA LEU A 218 6.64 14.83 11.74
C LEU A 218 6.30 13.95 12.94
N VAL A 219 7.22 13.78 13.90
CA VAL A 219 6.93 13.04 15.14
C VAL A 219 5.93 13.79 16.03
N GLU A 220 5.95 15.12 16.08
CA GLU A 220 4.91 15.91 16.78
C GLU A 220 3.51 15.62 16.21
N VAL A 221 3.39 15.70 14.88
CA VAL A 221 2.13 15.49 14.14
C VAL A 221 1.65 14.05 14.22
N MET A 222 2.56 13.08 14.30
CA MET A 222 2.25 11.66 14.51
C MET A 222 1.30 11.45 15.70
N TYR A 223 1.50 12.22 16.78
CA TYR A 223 0.69 12.12 18.00
C TYR A 223 -0.47 13.11 18.04
N ARG A 224 -0.29 14.34 17.53
CA ARG A 224 -1.36 15.35 17.51
C ARG A 224 -2.47 15.00 16.52
N LEU A 225 -2.13 14.44 15.37
CA LEU A 225 -3.04 14.16 14.25
C LEU A 225 -2.92 12.68 13.81
N PRO A 226 -3.27 11.71 14.68
CA PRO A 226 -3.06 10.28 14.45
C PRO A 226 -3.82 9.71 13.24
N PHE A 227 -4.86 10.41 12.75
CA PHE A 227 -5.56 10.03 11.52
C PHE A 227 -4.70 10.24 10.26
N PHE A 228 -3.65 11.08 10.31
CA PHE A 228 -2.61 11.17 9.27
C PHE A 228 -1.45 10.19 9.49
N PHE A 229 -1.56 9.27 10.45
CA PHE A 229 -0.45 8.38 10.80
C PHE A 229 0.10 7.63 9.59
N LYS A 230 -0.75 7.25 8.62
CA LYS A 230 -0.27 6.55 7.41
C LYS A 230 0.69 7.38 6.56
N GLN A 231 0.43 8.68 6.43
CA GLN A 231 1.25 9.63 5.68
C GLN A 231 2.51 9.98 6.48
N VAL A 232 2.35 10.24 7.79
CA VAL A 232 3.47 10.55 8.70
C VAL A 232 4.44 9.38 8.80
N ARG A 233 3.93 8.14 8.92
CA ARG A 233 4.71 6.90 8.93
C ARG A 233 5.61 6.79 7.71
N ARG A 234 5.06 6.99 6.50
CA ARG A 234 5.85 7.00 5.25
C ARG A 234 6.90 8.10 5.23
N ALA A 235 6.56 9.31 5.68
CA ALA A 235 7.48 10.45 5.71
C ALA A 235 8.64 10.24 6.70
N LEU A 236 8.36 9.69 7.88
CA LEU A 236 9.38 9.34 8.87
C LEU A 236 10.30 8.23 8.33
N VAL A 237 9.75 7.15 7.79
CA VAL A 237 10.57 6.06 7.22
C VAL A 237 11.45 6.58 6.07
N ALA A 238 10.91 7.45 5.21
CA ALA A 238 11.68 8.09 4.13
C ALA A 238 12.77 9.05 4.62
N SER A 239 12.70 9.55 5.86
CA SER A 239 13.72 10.39 6.49
C SER A 239 14.90 9.57 7.06
N GLY A 240 14.79 8.24 7.03
CA GLY A 240 15.87 7.31 7.33
C GLY A 240 16.36 7.35 8.79
N PRO A 241 17.65 7.02 9.04
CA PRO A 241 18.20 6.85 10.39
C PRO A 241 18.09 8.07 11.30
N SER A 242 17.93 9.27 10.75
CA SER A 242 17.75 10.51 11.53
C SER A 242 16.55 10.47 12.49
N VAL A 243 15.61 9.55 12.25
CA VAL A 243 14.43 9.32 13.09
C VAL A 243 14.76 8.55 14.38
N ASN A 244 15.83 7.74 14.38
CA ASN A 244 16.14 6.80 15.46
C ASN A 244 16.27 7.48 16.83
N ASP A 245 17.03 8.56 16.94
CA ASP A 245 17.32 9.20 18.22
C ASP A 245 16.05 9.71 18.89
N ARG A 246 15.13 10.26 18.09
CA ARG A 246 13.86 10.77 18.61
C ARG A 246 12.89 9.66 19.00
N ILE A 247 12.81 8.59 18.19
CA ILE A 247 11.99 7.42 18.52
C ILE A 247 12.52 6.70 19.77
N LYS A 248 13.85 6.58 19.89
CA LYS A 248 14.50 6.12 21.12
C LYS A 248 14.13 7.01 22.30
N GLY A 249 14.25 8.34 22.17
CA GLY A 249 13.90 9.29 23.21
C GLY A 249 12.44 9.18 23.66
N ALA A 250 11.51 8.96 22.72
CA ALA A 250 10.10 8.69 23.03
C ALA A 250 9.93 7.38 23.82
N LEU A 251 10.50 6.27 23.32
CA LEU A 251 10.40 4.96 23.97
C LEU A 251 11.09 4.93 25.34
N GLU A 252 12.14 5.71 25.56
CA GLU A 252 12.86 5.79 26.84
C GLU A 252 12.30 6.86 27.78
N GLY A 253 11.38 7.71 27.32
CA GLY A 253 10.85 8.83 28.08
C GLY A 253 11.85 9.96 28.31
N THR A 254 12.90 10.06 27.49
CA THR A 254 13.98 11.06 27.63
C THR A 254 13.85 12.25 26.67
N ASP A 255 12.88 12.25 25.75
CA ASP A 255 12.60 13.39 24.88
C ASP A 255 11.78 14.46 25.65
N SER A 256 12.44 15.51 26.12
CA SER A 256 11.82 16.58 26.92
C SER A 256 10.71 17.33 26.18
N ASP A 257 10.90 17.56 24.88
CA ASP A 257 9.96 18.33 24.06
C ASP A 257 8.70 17.52 23.82
N LEU A 258 8.85 16.22 23.55
CA LEU A 258 7.74 15.31 23.38
C LEU A 258 7.00 15.07 24.70
N ASN A 259 7.71 14.91 25.81
CA ASN A 259 7.10 14.80 27.13
C ASN A 259 6.29 16.06 27.49
N THR A 260 6.82 17.24 27.14
CA THR A 260 6.10 18.51 27.33
C THR A 260 4.85 18.57 26.46
N LEU A 261 4.95 18.19 25.18
CA LEU A 261 3.81 18.10 24.28
C LEU A 261 2.70 17.19 24.83
N PHE A 262 3.06 16.00 25.29
CA PHE A 262 2.11 15.03 25.85
C PHE A 262 1.40 15.59 27.07
N LYS A 263 2.13 16.26 27.96
CA LYS A 263 1.56 16.91 29.14
C LYS A 263 0.61 18.05 28.77
N ASP A 264 1.05 18.96 27.89
CA ASP A 264 0.29 20.16 27.55
C ASP A 264 -0.96 19.86 26.73
N LYS A 265 -0.86 18.88 25.84
CA LYS A 265 -1.96 18.44 24.96
C LYS A 265 -2.73 17.23 25.49
N LYS A 266 -2.33 16.68 26.65
CA LYS A 266 -2.93 15.51 27.30
C LYS A 266 -3.03 14.29 26.38
N LEU A 267 -1.97 14.04 25.59
CA LEU A 267 -1.97 13.00 24.55
C LEU A 267 -1.83 11.57 25.11
N ASP A 268 -1.55 11.44 26.40
CA ASP A 268 -1.58 10.21 27.18
C ASP A 268 -2.99 9.87 27.71
N LEU A 269 -3.99 10.70 27.42
CA LEU A 269 -5.38 10.52 27.81
C LEU A 269 -6.29 10.59 26.58
N TYR A 270 -7.27 9.70 26.54
CA TYR A 270 -8.40 9.79 25.62
C TYR A 270 -9.60 10.42 26.32
N CYS A 271 -10.00 11.60 25.87
CA CYS A 271 -11.16 12.33 26.39
C CYS A 271 -12.35 12.34 25.39
N GLY A 272 -12.21 11.72 24.22
CA GLY A 272 -13.17 11.78 23.12
C GLY A 272 -12.45 11.91 21.78
N ASP A 273 -13.14 11.62 20.68
CA ASP A 273 -12.51 11.71 19.35
C ASP A 273 -12.20 13.16 18.98
N VAL A 274 -11.14 13.37 18.20
CA VAL A 274 -10.76 14.68 17.68
C VAL A 274 -11.92 15.27 16.87
N GLY A 275 -12.27 16.53 17.14
CA GLY A 275 -13.38 17.22 16.49
C GLY A 275 -14.76 16.95 17.12
N LYS A 276 -14.84 16.12 18.15
CA LYS A 276 -16.05 15.92 18.98
C LYS A 276 -15.90 16.59 20.34
N GLU A 277 -17.03 16.72 21.05
CA GLU A 277 -17.07 17.21 22.42
C GLU A 277 -16.18 16.34 23.32
N GLN A 278 -15.29 16.99 24.07
CA GLN A 278 -14.35 16.32 24.96
C GLN A 278 -14.97 16.16 26.35
N ARG A 279 -14.81 14.98 26.92
CA ARG A 279 -15.23 14.66 28.29
C ARG A 279 -14.44 15.45 29.34
N ALA A 280 -15.00 15.50 30.55
CA ALA A 280 -14.29 16.02 31.71
C ALA A 280 -13.03 15.19 31.98
N LEU A 281 -11.98 15.82 32.54
CA LEU A 281 -10.69 15.16 32.74
C LEU A 281 -10.77 13.89 33.61
N SER A 282 -11.71 13.86 34.56
CA SER A 282 -11.98 12.71 35.43
C SER A 282 -12.54 11.48 34.70
N GLU A 283 -13.04 11.66 33.48
CA GLU A 283 -13.65 10.61 32.65
C GLU A 283 -12.72 10.16 31.52
N CYS A 284 -11.54 10.79 31.37
CA CYS A 284 -10.59 10.41 30.33
C CYS A 284 -9.88 9.10 30.66
N VAL A 285 -9.60 8.31 29.63
CA VAL A 285 -8.99 6.98 29.75
C VAL A 285 -7.49 7.08 29.44
N PRO A 286 -6.59 6.57 30.29
CA PRO A 286 -5.16 6.50 29.98
C PRO A 286 -4.87 5.65 28.74
N VAL A 287 -4.03 6.16 27.85
CA VAL A 287 -3.62 5.47 26.61
C VAL A 287 -2.10 5.34 26.51
N SER A 288 -1.65 4.41 25.67
CA SER A 288 -0.23 4.12 25.39
C SER A 288 0.21 4.61 23.99
N ALA A 289 -0.38 5.71 23.50
CA ALA A 289 -0.15 6.24 22.16
C ALA A 289 1.34 6.49 21.86
N MET A 290 2.10 7.04 22.83
CA MET A 290 3.54 7.29 22.69
C MET A 290 4.29 6.03 22.27
N ASP A 291 4.13 4.96 23.06
CA ASP A 291 4.83 3.70 22.84
C ASP A 291 4.36 2.99 21.59
N TYR A 292 3.05 3.02 21.32
CA TYR A 292 2.48 2.35 20.17
C TYR A 292 3.00 2.91 18.85
N TYR A 293 2.87 4.22 18.63
CA TYR A 293 3.30 4.82 17.36
C TYR A 293 4.82 4.83 17.23
N ALA A 294 5.57 5.10 18.32
CA ALA A 294 7.02 5.03 18.29
C ALA A 294 7.52 3.62 17.93
N SER A 295 6.87 2.57 18.44
CA SER A 295 7.24 1.18 18.13
C SER A 295 6.99 0.83 16.67
N ILE A 296 5.86 1.25 16.08
CA ILE A 296 5.60 1.01 14.65
C ILE A 296 6.70 1.62 13.79
N ILE A 297 7.08 2.89 14.06
CA ILE A 297 8.16 3.56 13.33
C ILE A 297 9.49 2.84 13.57
N ALA A 298 9.81 2.44 14.80
CA ALA A 298 11.02 1.68 15.10
C ALA A 298 11.12 0.38 14.28
N GLY A 299 9.99 -0.33 14.14
CA GLY A 299 9.90 -1.54 13.32
C GLY A 299 10.21 -1.31 11.84
N ASP A 300 9.70 -0.21 11.28
CA ASP A 300 9.88 0.13 9.86
C ASP A 300 11.26 0.73 9.53
N LEU A 301 12.03 1.10 10.55
CA LEU A 301 13.42 1.54 10.40
C LEU A 301 14.41 0.37 10.38
N TYR A 302 13.97 -0.83 10.80
CA TYR A 302 14.73 -2.08 10.82
C TYR A 302 16.08 -1.99 11.57
N ASP A 303 16.20 -1.05 12.52
CA ASP A 303 17.45 -0.78 13.23
C ASP A 303 17.55 -1.56 14.56
N PRO A 304 18.51 -2.50 14.71
CA PRO A 304 18.67 -3.27 15.94
C PRO A 304 19.06 -2.41 17.16
N ALA A 305 19.55 -1.17 16.98
CA ALA A 305 19.88 -0.26 18.07
C ALA A 305 18.65 0.20 18.88
N LEU A 306 17.44 0.09 18.30
CA LEU A 306 16.18 0.45 18.97
C LEU A 306 15.63 -0.67 19.87
N VAL A 307 16.15 -1.89 19.76
CA VAL A 307 15.64 -3.07 20.48
C VAL A 307 15.67 -2.91 22.01
N PRO A 308 16.75 -2.40 22.64
CA PRO A 308 16.73 -2.15 24.09
C PRO A 308 15.59 -1.23 24.54
N SER A 309 15.29 -0.18 23.77
CA SER A 309 14.19 0.76 24.07
C SER A 309 12.82 0.11 23.86
N LEU A 310 12.67 -0.70 22.81
CA LEU A 310 11.47 -1.50 22.58
C LEU A 310 11.21 -2.49 23.72
N LEU A 311 12.25 -3.16 24.22
CA LEU A 311 12.13 -4.10 25.34
C LEU A 311 11.72 -3.40 26.65
N LYS A 312 12.19 -2.16 26.89
CA LYS A 312 11.72 -1.33 28.01
C LYS A 312 10.22 -1.01 27.87
N ALA A 313 9.77 -0.65 26.67
CA ALA A 313 8.36 -0.38 26.39
C ALA A 313 7.49 -1.65 26.54
N LEU A 314 7.99 -2.82 26.13
CA LEU A 314 7.32 -4.11 26.26
C LEU A 314 6.96 -4.45 27.71
N ALA A 315 7.83 -4.07 28.66
CA ALA A 315 7.67 -4.35 30.09
C ALA A 315 6.68 -3.43 30.81
N ARG A 316 6.13 -2.41 30.15
CA ARG A 316 5.16 -1.48 30.74
C ARG A 316 3.78 -2.11 30.90
N GLU A 317 2.96 -1.48 31.73
CA GLU A 317 1.55 -1.85 31.90
C GLU A 317 0.79 -1.80 30.56
N GLN A 318 -0.07 -2.78 30.31
CA GLN A 318 -0.91 -2.79 29.11
C GLN A 318 -2.04 -1.77 29.23
N LYS A 319 -2.09 -0.84 28.28
CA LYS A 319 -3.15 0.17 28.13
C LYS A 319 -3.53 0.26 26.66
N PRO A 320 -4.79 0.57 26.30
CA PRO A 320 -5.15 0.80 24.90
C PRO A 320 -4.24 1.86 24.28
N SER A 321 -3.76 1.67 23.06
CA SER A 321 -2.91 2.67 22.39
C SER A 321 -3.66 3.94 22.03
N TYR A 322 -4.92 3.80 21.65
CA TYR A 322 -5.88 4.85 21.33
C TYR A 322 -7.30 4.28 21.48
N LEU A 323 -8.30 5.14 21.40
CA LEU A 323 -9.70 4.75 21.27
C LEU A 323 -10.30 5.44 20.04
N VAL A 324 -11.27 4.78 19.40
CA VAL A 324 -12.11 5.36 18.34
C VAL A 324 -13.55 5.04 18.69
N ASP A 325 -14.40 6.07 18.81
CA ASP A 325 -15.79 5.89 19.24
C ASP A 325 -15.88 5.01 20.52
N ASP A 326 -15.09 5.34 21.54
CA ASP A 326 -14.96 4.58 22.80
C ASP A 326 -14.50 3.12 22.68
N THR A 327 -14.13 2.68 21.48
CA THR A 327 -13.63 1.32 21.25
C THR A 327 -12.11 1.30 21.42
N PRO A 328 -11.57 0.50 22.36
CA PRO A 328 -10.13 0.42 22.58
C PRO A 328 -9.40 -0.20 21.39
N GLY A 329 -8.37 0.51 20.93
CA GLY A 329 -7.35 -0.04 20.05
C GLY A 329 -6.43 -1.04 20.78
N PRO A 330 -5.54 -1.72 20.04
CA PRO A 330 -4.61 -2.68 20.62
C PRO A 330 -3.67 -1.99 21.62
N PRO A 331 -3.14 -2.70 22.64
CA PRO A 331 -2.16 -2.12 23.54
C PRO A 331 -0.82 -1.89 22.82
N ALA A 332 0.04 -1.02 23.37
CA ALA A 332 1.34 -0.70 22.79
C ALA A 332 2.22 -1.93 22.52
N GLN A 333 2.09 -2.98 23.35
CA GLN A 333 2.80 -4.25 23.22
C GLN A 333 2.59 -4.90 21.84
N ASN A 334 1.46 -4.67 21.18
CA ASN A 334 1.24 -5.13 19.82
C ASN A 334 2.21 -4.47 18.83
N GLY A 335 2.35 -3.15 18.92
CA GLY A 335 3.30 -2.39 18.10
C GLY A 335 4.75 -2.75 18.44
N VAL A 336 5.06 -2.96 19.72
CA VAL A 336 6.40 -3.37 20.18
C VAL A 336 6.78 -4.75 19.63
N LEU A 337 5.90 -5.75 19.75
CA LEU A 337 6.15 -7.09 19.25
C LEU A 337 6.25 -7.14 17.71
N ASP A 338 5.43 -6.37 16.99
CA ASP A 338 5.59 -6.23 15.53
C ASP A 338 6.93 -5.58 15.16
N ALA A 339 7.37 -4.56 15.91
CA ALA A 339 8.67 -3.94 15.71
C ALA A 339 9.82 -4.92 15.91
N LEU A 340 9.79 -5.70 17.00
CA LEU A 340 10.77 -6.75 17.27
C LEU A 340 10.78 -7.83 16.18
N ARG A 341 9.61 -8.20 15.65
CA ARG A 341 9.49 -9.13 14.52
C ARG A 341 10.11 -8.58 13.24
N LYS A 342 9.81 -7.32 12.90
CA LYS A 342 10.37 -6.63 11.73
C LYS A 342 11.88 -6.50 11.83
N ILE A 343 12.40 -6.04 12.97
CA ILE A 343 13.84 -5.90 13.21
C ILE A 343 14.53 -7.28 13.26
N GLY A 344 13.92 -8.28 13.92
CA GLY A 344 14.42 -9.66 13.97
C GLY A 344 15.77 -9.83 14.68
N ALA A 345 16.11 -8.95 15.63
CA ALA A 345 17.43 -9.00 16.27
C ALA A 345 17.50 -10.04 17.41
N PRO A 346 18.55 -10.87 17.48
CA PRO A 346 18.68 -11.95 18.47
C PRO A 346 18.61 -11.52 19.94
N GLN A 347 19.00 -10.28 20.28
CA GLN A 347 18.91 -9.81 21.66
C GLN A 347 17.48 -9.76 22.22
N ALA A 348 16.45 -9.76 21.36
CA ALA A 348 15.05 -9.81 21.78
C ALA A 348 14.56 -11.23 22.11
N ALA A 349 15.29 -12.29 21.74
CA ALA A 349 14.79 -13.66 21.79
C ALA A 349 14.47 -14.14 23.22
N ALA A 350 15.38 -13.95 24.17
CA ALA A 350 15.13 -14.36 25.56
C ALA A 350 13.99 -13.58 26.23
N PRO A 351 13.92 -12.23 26.15
CA PRO A 351 12.77 -11.48 26.67
C PRO A 351 11.42 -11.88 26.03
N VAL A 352 11.39 -12.12 24.72
CA VAL A 352 10.16 -12.54 24.02
C VAL A 352 9.77 -13.97 24.44
N LEU A 353 10.75 -14.87 24.63
CA LEU A 353 10.51 -16.22 25.12
C LEU A 353 9.85 -16.23 26.50
N GLU A 354 10.32 -15.37 27.41
CA GLU A 354 9.72 -15.26 28.75
C GLU A 354 8.23 -14.91 28.67
N ILE A 355 7.83 -14.01 27.77
CA ILE A 355 6.41 -13.69 27.55
C ILE A 355 5.67 -14.86 26.89
N ALA A 356 6.27 -15.48 25.88
CA ALA A 356 5.68 -16.59 25.14
C ALA A 356 5.37 -17.81 26.03
N VAL A 357 6.13 -18.03 27.10
CA VAL A 357 5.97 -19.18 28.01
C VAL A 357 5.20 -18.80 29.28
N ASN A 358 5.47 -17.62 29.85
CA ASN A 358 5.03 -17.29 31.22
C ASN A 358 3.85 -16.29 31.28
N SER A 359 3.49 -15.62 30.18
CA SER A 359 2.39 -14.66 30.19
C SER A 359 1.04 -15.34 30.45
N LYS A 360 0.25 -14.75 31.36
CA LYS A 360 -1.14 -15.15 31.62
C LYS A 360 -2.12 -14.55 30.61
N ASP A 361 -1.72 -13.47 29.93
CA ASP A 361 -2.49 -12.88 28.84
C ASP A 361 -2.34 -13.75 27.59
N ARG A 362 -3.42 -14.40 27.18
CA ARG A 362 -3.45 -15.33 26.05
C ARG A 362 -3.13 -14.64 24.73
N ILE A 363 -3.59 -13.40 24.52
CA ILE A 363 -3.36 -12.66 23.28
C ILE A 363 -1.88 -12.29 23.20
N LEU A 364 -1.35 -11.67 24.26
CA LEU A 364 0.06 -11.30 24.31
C LEU A 364 0.98 -12.53 24.19
N ARG A 365 0.61 -13.65 24.84
CA ARG A 365 1.36 -14.91 24.76
C ARG A 365 1.39 -15.46 23.34
N SER A 366 0.24 -15.55 22.66
CA SER A 366 0.19 -16.03 21.26
C SER A 366 1.01 -15.15 20.31
N MET A 367 0.98 -13.83 20.49
CA MET A 367 1.81 -12.91 19.71
C MET A 367 3.30 -13.13 19.97
N ALA A 368 3.70 -13.28 21.24
CA ALA A 368 5.10 -13.54 21.60
C ALA A 368 5.60 -14.89 21.06
N ILE A 369 4.74 -15.93 21.04
CA ILE A 369 5.05 -17.23 20.42
C ILE A 369 5.40 -17.04 18.94
N ASP A 370 4.58 -16.33 18.15
CA ASP A 370 4.85 -16.07 16.73
C ASP A 370 6.16 -15.29 16.55
N VAL A 371 6.33 -14.18 17.28
CA VAL A 371 7.48 -13.28 17.20
C VAL A 371 8.78 -13.98 17.56
N TYR A 372 8.76 -14.92 18.52
CA TYR A 372 9.95 -15.66 18.97
C TYR A 372 10.67 -16.33 17.80
N SER A 373 9.94 -16.86 16.80
CA SER A 373 10.54 -17.49 15.62
C SER A 373 11.32 -16.54 14.69
N HIS A 374 11.05 -15.24 14.80
CA HIS A 374 11.69 -14.18 14.01
C HIS A 374 12.89 -13.53 14.70
N VAL A 375 12.93 -13.57 16.03
CA VAL A 375 14.04 -13.03 16.84
C VAL A 375 15.03 -14.12 17.27
N SER A 376 14.58 -15.36 17.46
CA SER A 376 15.46 -16.47 17.81
C SER A 376 16.16 -17.07 16.59
N ARG A 377 17.44 -17.43 16.76
CA ARG A 377 18.21 -18.11 15.71
C ARG A 377 17.73 -19.54 15.49
N ASP A 378 17.60 -20.30 16.57
CA ASP A 378 17.37 -21.75 16.57
C ASP A 378 16.50 -22.27 17.73
N GLY A 379 16.01 -21.39 18.60
CA GLY A 379 15.21 -21.75 19.76
C GLY A 379 16.01 -22.18 20.99
N SER A 380 17.33 -21.91 21.02
CA SER A 380 18.23 -22.33 22.10
C SER A 380 18.15 -21.49 23.38
N GLU A 381 17.49 -20.33 23.35
CA GLU A 381 17.28 -19.49 24.53
C GLU A 381 16.49 -20.27 25.59
N LYS A 382 16.78 -20.06 26.87
CA LYS A 382 16.19 -20.82 27.98
C LYS A 382 15.19 -19.98 28.76
N SER A 383 14.10 -20.63 29.17
CA SER A 383 13.19 -20.16 30.20
C SER A 383 12.99 -21.29 31.22
N GLY A 384 13.51 -21.10 32.43
CA GLY A 384 13.66 -22.18 33.41
C GLY A 384 14.66 -23.24 32.92
N THR A 385 14.28 -24.51 32.96
CA THR A 385 15.13 -25.65 32.59
C THR A 385 15.07 -26.03 31.11
N LEU A 386 14.06 -25.56 30.38
CA LEU A 386 13.82 -25.91 28.98
C LEU A 386 14.28 -24.77 28.06
N THR A 387 14.72 -25.15 26.87
CA THR A 387 14.90 -24.23 25.74
C THR A 387 13.55 -23.80 25.17
N GLY A 388 13.52 -22.69 24.44
CA GLY A 388 12.31 -22.24 23.76
C GLY A 388 11.80 -23.27 22.77
N LEU A 389 12.69 -23.96 22.05
CA LEU A 389 12.30 -25.04 21.14
C LEU A 389 11.62 -26.20 21.89
N GLU A 390 12.12 -26.59 23.06
CA GLU A 390 11.52 -27.64 23.90
C GLU A 390 10.17 -27.23 24.48
N HIS A 391 10.01 -25.95 24.88
CA HIS A 391 8.71 -25.42 25.29
C HIS A 391 7.69 -25.52 24.15
N MET A 392 8.05 -25.07 22.94
CA MET A 392 7.15 -25.19 21.78
C MET A 392 6.83 -26.65 21.45
N ALA A 393 7.83 -27.53 21.46
CA ALA A 393 7.64 -28.96 21.26
C ALA A 393 6.62 -29.53 22.26
N LYS A 394 6.75 -29.18 23.54
CA LYS A 394 5.85 -29.63 24.61
C LYS A 394 4.42 -29.15 24.38
N ILE A 395 4.22 -27.88 24.05
CA ILE A 395 2.88 -27.33 23.75
C ILE A 395 2.22 -28.11 22.60
N VAL A 396 2.99 -28.38 21.54
CA VAL A 396 2.51 -29.13 20.37
C VAL A 396 2.16 -30.57 20.73
N SER A 397 3.04 -31.28 21.44
CA SER A 397 2.84 -32.66 21.86
C SER A 397 1.62 -32.82 22.77
N ASP A 398 1.46 -31.91 23.74
CA ASP A 398 0.36 -31.95 24.71
C ASP A 398 -0.97 -31.48 24.11
N SER A 399 -0.96 -30.91 22.89
CA SER A 399 -2.12 -30.26 22.27
C SER A 399 -2.73 -29.18 23.18
N GLY A 400 -1.86 -28.39 23.82
CA GLY A 400 -2.24 -27.35 24.77
C GLY A 400 -2.84 -26.09 24.12
N ASP A 401 -3.07 -25.07 24.95
CA ASP A 401 -3.46 -23.75 24.46
C ASP A 401 -2.36 -23.16 23.54
N ALA A 402 -2.76 -22.49 22.46
CA ALA A 402 -1.87 -21.99 21.40
C ALA A 402 -1.06 -23.07 20.63
N THR A 403 -1.58 -24.31 20.52
CA THR A 403 -0.91 -25.41 19.80
C THR A 403 -0.51 -25.07 18.37
N PHE A 404 -1.36 -24.39 17.60
CA PHE A 404 -1.09 -24.10 16.18
C PHE A 404 -0.03 -23.01 16.01
N GLU A 405 -0.05 -21.99 16.87
CA GLU A 405 0.97 -20.94 16.94
C GLU A 405 2.31 -21.55 17.36
N ALA A 406 2.33 -22.38 18.40
CA ALA A 406 3.52 -23.08 18.84
C ALA A 406 4.05 -24.04 17.76
N ALA A 407 3.18 -24.74 17.02
CA ALA A 407 3.59 -25.60 15.91
C ALA A 407 4.26 -24.81 14.77
N THR A 408 3.73 -23.63 14.46
CA THR A 408 4.32 -22.73 13.47
C THR A 408 5.71 -22.27 13.91
N THR A 409 5.84 -21.77 15.14
CA THR A 409 7.12 -21.32 15.71
C THR A 409 8.13 -22.46 15.81
N TYR A 410 7.69 -23.63 16.30
CA TYR A 410 8.50 -24.84 16.36
C TYR A 410 9.03 -25.23 14.97
N ALA A 411 8.18 -25.19 13.95
CA ALA A 411 8.55 -25.53 12.58
C ALA A 411 9.40 -24.47 11.88
N ARG A 412 9.36 -23.20 12.32
CA ARG A 412 10.25 -22.11 11.87
C ARG A 412 11.62 -22.12 12.54
N LEU A 413 11.79 -22.87 13.64
CA LEU A 413 13.05 -22.98 14.37
C LEU A 413 13.74 -24.34 14.18
N SER A 414 12.97 -25.42 14.10
CA SER A 414 13.47 -26.79 13.96
C SER A 414 14.30 -27.03 12.70
N ARG A 415 15.30 -27.90 12.83
CA ARG A 415 16.25 -28.31 11.76
C ARG A 415 16.61 -29.80 11.78
N THR A 416 15.84 -30.64 12.47
CA THR A 416 16.20 -32.05 12.67
C THR A 416 15.07 -32.99 12.28
N ALA A 417 15.42 -34.20 11.83
CA ALA A 417 14.44 -35.25 11.54
C ALA A 417 13.62 -35.63 12.79
N GLY A 418 14.24 -35.59 13.98
CA GLY A 418 13.57 -35.83 15.25
C GLY A 418 12.43 -34.84 15.50
N ALA A 419 12.60 -33.58 15.08
CA ALA A 419 11.57 -32.57 15.22
C ALA A 419 10.33 -32.84 14.35
N MET A 420 10.52 -33.44 13.16
CA MET A 420 9.40 -33.82 12.29
C MET A 420 8.50 -34.87 12.92
N LYS A 421 9.05 -35.77 13.75
CA LYS A 421 8.27 -36.86 14.37
C LYS A 421 7.12 -36.33 15.22
N ILE A 422 7.34 -35.26 15.98
CA ILE A 422 6.29 -34.62 16.80
C ILE A 422 5.14 -34.14 15.92
N LEU A 423 5.44 -33.52 14.78
CA LEU A 423 4.43 -33.05 13.82
C LEU A 423 3.73 -34.23 13.12
N GLN A 424 4.47 -35.28 12.75
CA GLN A 424 3.91 -36.49 12.13
C GLN A 424 2.95 -37.22 13.08
N ASP A 425 3.22 -37.23 14.38
CA ASP A 425 2.32 -37.82 15.36
C ASP A 425 1.01 -36.99 15.48
N GLN A 426 1.08 -35.66 15.37
CA GLN A 426 -0.12 -34.83 15.22
C GLN A 426 -0.86 -35.14 13.90
N VAL A 427 -0.15 -35.23 12.77
CA VAL A 427 -0.76 -35.61 11.46
C VAL A 427 -1.54 -36.93 11.60
N LYS A 428 -0.95 -37.97 12.21
CA LYS A 428 -1.64 -39.25 12.45
C LYS A 428 -2.88 -39.09 13.33
N LYS A 429 -2.80 -38.31 14.41
CA LYS A 429 -3.93 -38.03 15.31
C LYS A 429 -5.09 -37.37 14.55
N TYR A 430 -4.82 -36.30 13.80
CA TYR A 430 -5.86 -35.59 13.05
C TYR A 430 -6.40 -36.44 11.88
N ALA A 431 -5.56 -37.23 11.20
CA ALA A 431 -5.99 -38.15 10.16
C ALA A 431 -6.94 -39.24 10.71
N ALA A 432 -6.65 -39.79 11.89
CA ALA A 432 -7.51 -40.76 12.56
C ALA A 432 -8.87 -40.15 12.91
N GLY A 433 -8.88 -38.95 13.51
CA GLY A 433 -10.11 -38.22 13.81
C GLY A 433 -10.94 -37.88 12.55
N ALA A 434 -10.28 -37.47 11.46
CA ALA A 434 -10.94 -37.22 10.18
C ALA A 434 -11.62 -38.48 9.64
N LYS A 435 -10.95 -39.63 9.69
CA LYS A 435 -11.47 -40.91 9.22
C LYS A 435 -12.65 -41.39 10.07
N GLU A 436 -12.55 -41.27 11.39
CA GLU A 436 -13.62 -41.64 12.31
C GLU A 436 -14.89 -40.83 12.06
N GLU A 437 -14.78 -39.50 12.03
CA GLU A 437 -15.93 -38.62 11.80
C GLU A 437 -16.49 -38.78 10.39
N ARG A 438 -15.65 -39.08 9.39
CA ARG A 438 -16.13 -39.39 8.04
C ARG A 438 -16.96 -40.66 8.03
N ALA A 439 -16.52 -41.72 8.72
CA ALA A 439 -17.25 -42.96 8.82
C ALA A 439 -18.60 -42.78 9.53
N LYS A 440 -18.65 -41.93 10.58
CA LYS A 440 -19.92 -41.53 11.23
C LYS A 440 -20.86 -40.84 10.25
N ALA A 441 -20.37 -39.89 9.47
CA ALA A 441 -21.17 -39.18 8.47
C ALA A 441 -21.69 -40.14 7.38
N ASP A 442 -20.82 -40.97 6.81
CA ASP A 442 -21.15 -41.88 5.70
C ASP A 442 -22.05 -43.07 6.08
N GLY A 443 -22.23 -43.33 7.38
CA GLY A 443 -23.11 -44.37 7.90
C GLY A 443 -24.60 -43.99 7.93
N ALA A 444 -25.24 -44.21 9.08
CA ALA A 444 -26.67 -43.95 9.28
C ALA A 444 -27.13 -42.51 8.92
N PRO A 445 -26.37 -41.44 9.22
CA PRO A 445 -26.76 -40.07 8.86
C PRO A 445 -26.91 -39.86 7.35
N LYS A 446 -25.95 -40.34 6.54
CA LYS A 446 -26.01 -40.23 5.07
C LYS A 446 -27.17 -41.03 4.50
N ALA A 447 -27.44 -42.22 5.02
CA ALA A 447 -28.59 -43.03 4.63
C ALA A 447 -29.90 -42.29 4.92
N ALA A 448 -30.06 -41.76 6.15
CA ALA A 448 -31.24 -40.99 6.55
C ALA A 448 -31.42 -39.72 5.70
N LEU A 449 -30.33 -38.99 5.42
CA LEU A 449 -30.35 -37.82 4.55
C LEU A 449 -30.78 -38.20 3.14
N SER A 450 -30.22 -39.27 2.57
CA SER A 450 -30.59 -39.76 1.23
C SER A 450 -32.08 -40.10 1.15
N THR A 451 -32.61 -40.82 2.15
CA THR A 451 -34.03 -41.17 2.24
C THR A 451 -34.92 -39.94 2.36
N ALA A 452 -34.58 -38.98 3.23
CA ALA A 452 -35.38 -37.76 3.41
C ALA A 452 -35.28 -36.79 2.22
N LYS A 453 -34.17 -36.82 1.48
CA LYS A 453 -33.93 -35.95 0.32
C LYS A 453 -34.85 -36.26 -0.86
N ILE A 454 -35.19 -37.53 -1.10
CA ILE A 454 -36.05 -37.94 -2.22
C ILE A 454 -37.43 -37.24 -2.19
N PRO A 455 -38.25 -37.37 -1.12
CA PRO A 455 -39.55 -36.70 -1.08
C PRO A 455 -39.41 -35.17 -0.99
N TYR A 456 -38.33 -34.66 -0.38
CA TYR A 456 -38.04 -33.22 -0.33
C TYR A 456 -37.79 -32.62 -1.71
N ASP A 457 -36.89 -33.21 -2.50
CA ASP A 457 -36.59 -32.76 -3.86
C ASP A 457 -37.85 -32.81 -4.74
N ALA A 458 -38.61 -33.90 -4.67
CA ALA A 458 -39.86 -34.06 -5.41
C ALA A 458 -40.88 -32.96 -5.05
N ALA A 459 -41.08 -32.68 -3.76
CA ALA A 459 -42.02 -31.64 -3.32
C ALA A 459 -41.52 -30.23 -3.68
N ARG A 460 -40.21 -29.99 -3.60
CA ARG A 460 -39.57 -28.72 -4.00
C ARG A 460 -39.77 -28.47 -5.50
N ASP A 461 -39.53 -29.48 -6.31
CA ASP A 461 -39.64 -29.38 -7.77
C ASP A 461 -41.11 -29.26 -8.21
N ALA A 462 -42.03 -29.94 -7.52
CA ALA A 462 -43.47 -29.76 -7.72
C ALA A 462 -43.94 -28.32 -7.38
N LEU A 463 -43.48 -27.75 -6.25
CA LEU A 463 -43.76 -26.36 -5.90
C LEU A 463 -43.18 -25.39 -6.92
N LYS A 464 -41.96 -25.64 -7.41
CA LYS A 464 -41.35 -24.82 -8.46
C LYS A 464 -42.20 -24.86 -9.74
N ALA A 465 -42.60 -26.04 -10.19
CA ALA A 465 -43.45 -26.20 -11.38
C ALA A 465 -44.82 -25.51 -11.22
N ALA A 466 -45.42 -25.56 -10.02
CA ALA A 466 -46.68 -24.87 -9.74
C ALA A 466 -46.51 -23.35 -9.77
N LYS A 467 -45.44 -22.82 -9.16
CA LYS A 467 -45.08 -21.39 -9.23
C LYS A 467 -44.85 -20.91 -10.67
N ASP A 468 -44.18 -21.72 -11.49
CA ASP A 468 -43.94 -21.39 -12.90
C ASP A 468 -45.25 -21.29 -13.70
N LYS A 469 -46.23 -22.16 -13.42
CA LYS A 469 -47.57 -22.09 -14.04
C LYS A 469 -48.33 -20.83 -13.62
N VAL A 470 -48.30 -20.47 -12.34
CA VAL A 470 -48.90 -19.22 -11.82
C VAL A 470 -48.23 -17.98 -12.45
N ALA A 471 -46.90 -17.99 -12.58
CA ALA A 471 -46.15 -16.92 -13.22
C ALA A 471 -46.55 -16.75 -14.71
N ARG A 472 -46.66 -17.86 -15.46
CA ARG A 472 -47.14 -17.83 -16.86
C ARG A 472 -48.56 -17.33 -17.02
N ALA A 473 -49.40 -17.46 -15.99
CA ALA A 473 -50.76 -16.91 -15.96
C ALA A 473 -50.81 -15.40 -15.62
N GLY A 474 -49.66 -14.73 -15.48
CA GLY A 474 -49.60 -13.30 -15.15
C GLY A 474 -49.56 -13.00 -13.64
N GLY A 475 -49.15 -13.99 -12.83
CA GLY A 475 -49.00 -13.87 -11.38
C GLY A 475 -50.27 -14.19 -10.59
N GLU A 476 -50.16 -14.22 -9.26
CA GLU A 476 -51.21 -14.75 -8.38
C GLU A 476 -52.57 -14.06 -8.52
N LYS A 477 -52.59 -12.77 -8.87
CA LYS A 477 -53.83 -11.99 -9.06
C LYS A 477 -54.59 -12.33 -10.34
N ARG A 478 -53.93 -12.96 -11.32
CA ARG A 478 -54.48 -13.29 -12.65
C ARG A 478 -54.58 -14.80 -12.90
N ALA A 479 -53.91 -15.61 -12.10
CA ALA A 479 -53.99 -17.05 -12.15
C ALA A 479 -55.38 -17.55 -11.70
N SER A 480 -55.84 -18.65 -12.28
CA SER A 480 -57.12 -19.25 -11.90
C SER A 480 -57.06 -19.83 -10.48
N PRO A 481 -58.22 -19.95 -9.77
CA PRO A 481 -58.27 -20.56 -8.45
C PRO A 481 -57.63 -21.95 -8.40
N GLU A 482 -57.74 -22.74 -9.46
CA GLU A 482 -57.14 -24.07 -9.55
C GLU A 482 -55.61 -24.03 -9.51
N LEU A 483 -54.99 -23.06 -10.20
CA LEU A 483 -53.53 -22.89 -10.19
C LEU A 483 -53.02 -22.41 -8.82
N ILE A 484 -53.77 -21.54 -8.15
CA ILE A 484 -53.44 -21.07 -6.79
C ILE A 484 -53.59 -22.21 -5.77
N ASN A 485 -54.64 -23.01 -5.88
CA ASN A 485 -54.85 -24.17 -5.02
C ASN A 485 -53.73 -25.21 -5.23
N ALA A 486 -53.38 -25.54 -6.47
CA ALA A 486 -52.29 -26.47 -6.77
C ALA A 486 -50.92 -25.97 -6.24
N MET A 487 -50.64 -24.66 -6.32
CA MET A 487 -49.43 -24.07 -5.72
C MET A 487 -49.45 -24.16 -4.19
N THR A 488 -50.61 -23.91 -3.57
CA THR A 488 -50.79 -23.99 -2.11
C THR A 488 -50.61 -25.43 -1.60
N GLU A 489 -51.22 -26.41 -2.29
CA GLU A 489 -51.06 -27.83 -1.97
C GLU A 489 -49.60 -28.29 -2.11
N ALA A 490 -48.92 -27.89 -3.19
CA ALA A 490 -47.51 -28.18 -3.37
C ALA A 490 -46.63 -27.56 -2.27
N LYS A 491 -46.99 -26.36 -1.78
CA LYS A 491 -46.31 -25.73 -0.65
C LYS A 491 -46.52 -26.51 0.64
N VAL A 492 -47.76 -26.91 0.95
CA VAL A 492 -48.07 -27.74 2.13
C VAL A 492 -47.33 -29.08 2.05
N ALA A 493 -47.25 -29.70 0.86
CA ALA A 493 -46.50 -30.93 0.66
C ALA A 493 -45.00 -30.75 0.93
N LEU A 494 -44.40 -29.64 0.48
CA LEU A 494 -43.00 -29.31 0.79
C LEU A 494 -42.80 -29.05 2.28
N ASP A 495 -43.69 -28.29 2.92
CA ASP A 495 -43.58 -27.96 4.34
C ASP A 495 -43.60 -29.25 5.21
N LYS A 496 -44.40 -30.26 4.84
CA LYS A 496 -44.45 -31.58 5.52
C LYS A 496 -43.13 -32.36 5.48
N VAL A 497 -42.36 -32.25 4.39
CA VAL A 497 -41.12 -33.02 4.20
C VAL A 497 -39.86 -32.21 4.54
N THR A 498 -40.01 -30.91 4.78
CA THR A 498 -38.89 -30.01 5.09
C THR A 498 -38.27 -30.30 6.45
N ILE A 499 -39.07 -30.51 7.50
CA ILE A 499 -38.55 -30.80 8.85
C ILE A 499 -37.72 -32.10 8.85
N PRO A 500 -38.24 -33.25 8.36
CA PRO A 500 -37.45 -34.49 8.29
C PRO A 500 -36.15 -34.35 7.49
N TYR A 501 -36.18 -33.63 6.37
CA TYR A 501 -34.98 -33.40 5.56
C TYR A 501 -33.95 -32.55 6.29
N THR A 502 -34.35 -31.43 6.90
CA THR A 502 -33.43 -30.52 7.59
C THR A 502 -32.79 -31.18 8.82
N GLU A 503 -33.55 -31.97 9.58
CA GLU A 503 -33.01 -32.75 10.71
C GLU A 503 -32.01 -33.82 10.26
N ALA A 504 -32.34 -34.57 9.19
CA ALA A 504 -31.43 -35.57 8.64
C ALA A 504 -30.15 -34.93 8.07
N LYS A 505 -30.29 -33.75 7.44
CA LYS A 505 -29.16 -32.96 6.95
C LYS A 505 -28.27 -32.49 8.10
N ALA A 506 -28.82 -31.94 9.17
CA ALA A 506 -28.04 -31.50 10.32
C ALA A 506 -27.24 -32.65 10.96
N LYS A 507 -27.85 -33.84 11.09
CA LYS A 507 -27.20 -35.05 11.61
C LYS A 507 -26.04 -35.55 10.71
N TYR A 508 -26.12 -35.32 9.40
CA TYR A 508 -25.01 -35.61 8.47
C TYR A 508 -23.93 -34.53 8.51
N ASP A 509 -24.34 -33.26 8.49
CA ASP A 509 -23.43 -32.11 8.39
C ASP A 509 -22.50 -32.01 9.60
N GLU A 510 -22.96 -32.36 10.81
CA GLU A 510 -22.15 -32.28 12.02
C GLU A 510 -20.85 -33.14 11.96
N PRO A 511 -20.92 -34.47 11.77
CA PRO A 511 -19.72 -35.29 11.63
C PRO A 511 -18.95 -35.01 10.33
N ASP A 512 -19.63 -34.63 9.23
CA ASP A 512 -18.95 -34.23 7.99
C ASP A 512 -18.08 -32.97 8.19
N GLN A 513 -18.59 -31.97 8.89
CA GLN A 513 -17.84 -30.75 9.20
C GLN A 513 -16.71 -31.01 10.19
N LYS A 514 -16.92 -31.85 11.21
CA LYS A 514 -15.84 -32.29 12.11
C LYS A 514 -14.73 -32.98 11.34
N SER A 515 -15.07 -33.91 10.43
CA SER A 515 -14.08 -34.59 9.57
C SER A 515 -13.27 -33.59 8.74
N LYS A 516 -13.93 -32.60 8.13
CA LYS A 516 -13.25 -31.53 7.38
C LYS A 516 -12.32 -30.69 8.25
N ASN A 517 -12.73 -30.34 9.47
CA ASN A 517 -11.90 -29.58 10.40
C ASN A 517 -10.66 -30.38 10.86
N TYR A 518 -10.81 -31.70 11.07
CA TYR A 518 -9.68 -32.59 11.33
C TYR A 518 -8.71 -32.63 10.15
N LYS A 519 -9.21 -32.74 8.91
CA LYS A 519 -8.35 -32.69 7.70
C LYS A 519 -7.64 -31.35 7.56
N ALA A 520 -8.32 -30.23 7.82
CA ALA A 520 -7.69 -28.92 7.79
C ALA A 520 -6.58 -28.81 8.85
N SER A 521 -6.79 -29.35 10.05
CA SER A 521 -5.77 -29.37 11.10
C SER A 521 -4.59 -30.28 10.73
N GLN A 522 -4.85 -31.46 10.17
CA GLN A 522 -3.82 -32.35 9.62
C GLN A 522 -2.95 -31.60 8.60
N ARG A 523 -3.58 -30.88 7.68
CA ARG A 523 -2.92 -30.08 6.64
C ARG A 523 -1.97 -29.04 7.22
N VAL A 524 -2.38 -28.34 8.28
CA VAL A 524 -1.50 -27.37 8.97
C VAL A 524 -0.20 -28.03 9.44
N PHE A 525 -0.26 -29.19 10.08
CA PHE A 525 0.96 -29.91 10.51
C PHE A 525 1.81 -30.42 9.34
N GLU A 526 1.22 -30.82 8.22
CA GLU A 526 1.94 -31.17 7.01
C GLU A 526 2.71 -29.96 6.42
N THR A 527 2.10 -28.77 6.42
CA THR A 527 2.83 -27.55 6.02
C THR A 527 4.00 -27.24 6.96
N HIS A 528 3.90 -27.60 8.24
CA HIS A 528 4.99 -27.44 9.20
C HIS A 528 6.13 -28.44 8.95
N ILE A 529 5.81 -29.69 8.57
CA ILE A 529 6.81 -30.64 8.09
C ILE A 529 7.55 -30.08 6.88
N ALA A 530 6.83 -29.43 5.95
CA ALA A 530 7.44 -28.82 4.78
C ALA A 530 8.45 -27.70 5.12
N ARG A 531 8.19 -26.91 6.17
CA ARG A 531 9.14 -25.91 6.69
C ARG A 531 10.41 -26.55 7.26
N ILE A 532 10.28 -27.64 8.02
CA ILE A 532 11.47 -28.31 8.58
C ILE A 532 12.29 -28.96 7.47
N GLU A 533 11.64 -29.52 6.45
CA GLU A 533 12.32 -30.18 5.32
C GLU A 533 13.29 -29.23 4.61
N ILE A 534 12.81 -28.06 4.18
CA ILE A 534 13.66 -27.08 3.47
C ILE A 534 14.82 -26.61 4.35
N ALA A 535 14.59 -26.41 5.65
CA ALA A 535 15.63 -26.00 6.59
C ALA A 535 16.73 -27.07 6.77
N MET A 536 16.34 -28.35 6.77
CA MET A 536 17.27 -29.47 6.80
C MET A 536 18.04 -29.60 5.49
N ARG A 537 17.35 -29.50 4.35
CA ARG A 537 17.93 -29.71 3.02
C ARG A 537 18.91 -28.61 2.64
N CYS A 538 18.57 -27.35 2.90
CA CYS A 538 19.43 -26.22 2.53
C CYS A 538 20.45 -25.86 3.60
N GLY A 539 20.21 -26.17 4.88
CA GLY A 539 21.15 -25.86 5.96
C GLY A 539 21.50 -24.38 6.02
N ALA A 540 22.76 -24.04 5.70
CA ALA A 540 23.29 -22.67 5.66
C ALA A 540 23.45 -22.10 4.23
N ASP A 541 22.97 -22.79 3.19
CA ASP A 541 23.12 -22.40 1.78
C ASP A 541 22.03 -21.39 1.36
N ALA A 542 22.43 -20.13 1.19
CA ALA A 542 21.55 -19.05 0.73
C ALA A 542 21.02 -19.27 -0.70
N GLU A 543 21.81 -19.87 -1.59
CA GLU A 543 21.39 -20.12 -2.99
C GLU A 543 20.31 -21.20 -3.04
N CYS A 544 20.43 -22.24 -2.20
CA CYS A 544 19.40 -23.27 -2.04
C CYS A 544 18.06 -22.68 -1.58
N TYR A 545 18.07 -21.77 -0.60
CA TYR A 545 16.87 -21.06 -0.18
C TYR A 545 16.34 -20.15 -1.29
N GLY A 546 17.20 -19.38 -1.96
CA GLY A 546 16.84 -18.51 -3.07
C GLY A 546 16.10 -19.23 -4.20
N LYS A 547 16.59 -20.42 -4.62
CA LYS A 547 15.93 -21.27 -5.63
C LYS A 547 14.51 -21.70 -5.23
N THR A 548 14.25 -21.81 -3.93
CA THR A 548 12.94 -22.24 -3.40
C THR A 548 11.85 -21.19 -3.64
N LEU A 549 12.19 -19.90 -3.73
CA LEU A 549 11.24 -18.80 -3.94
C LEU A 549 10.45 -18.95 -5.26
N THR A 550 11.02 -19.65 -6.24
CA THR A 550 10.42 -19.90 -7.56
C THR A 550 10.05 -21.36 -7.79
N ALA A 551 10.18 -22.22 -6.76
CA ALA A 551 9.99 -23.66 -6.88
C ALA A 551 8.59 -24.03 -7.38
N LYS A 552 8.49 -25.16 -8.06
CA LYS A 552 7.22 -25.72 -8.55
C LYS A 552 6.85 -26.97 -7.78
N TRP A 553 5.55 -27.31 -7.80
CA TRP A 553 5.01 -28.45 -7.05
C TRP A 553 5.79 -29.76 -7.26
N PRO A 554 6.22 -30.17 -8.47
CA PRO A 554 6.98 -31.41 -8.64
C PRO A 554 8.28 -31.46 -7.83
N GLU A 555 8.98 -30.33 -7.69
CA GLU A 555 10.23 -30.22 -6.94
C GLU A 555 9.97 -30.34 -5.43
N VAL A 556 8.96 -29.60 -4.94
CA VAL A 556 8.53 -29.64 -3.53
C VAL A 556 8.01 -31.02 -3.16
N LYS A 557 7.18 -31.63 -4.01
CA LYS A 557 6.64 -32.96 -3.81
C LYS A 557 7.74 -34.00 -3.70
N ALA A 558 8.75 -33.96 -4.59
CA ALA A 558 9.87 -34.89 -4.54
C ALA A 558 10.62 -34.82 -3.20
N ALA A 559 10.84 -33.62 -2.67
CA ALA A 559 11.50 -33.42 -1.38
C ALA A 559 10.66 -33.92 -0.19
N LEU A 560 9.33 -33.74 -0.25
CA LEU A 560 8.40 -34.06 0.83
C LEU A 560 7.91 -35.52 0.84
N SER A 561 8.08 -36.27 -0.25
CA SER A 561 7.50 -37.62 -0.42
C SER A 561 8.02 -38.63 0.61
N GLN A 562 9.19 -38.38 1.21
CA GLN A 562 9.75 -39.19 2.29
C GLN A 562 9.14 -38.89 3.67
N TYR A 563 8.45 -37.74 3.83
CA TYR A 563 7.96 -37.26 5.13
C TYR A 563 6.44 -37.15 5.22
N ILE A 564 5.75 -37.00 4.08
CA ILE A 564 4.30 -36.79 3.99
C ILE A 564 3.72 -37.79 2.99
N ALA A 565 2.68 -38.52 3.42
CA ALA A 565 1.94 -39.45 2.57
C ALA A 565 0.81 -38.73 1.81
N GLY A 566 0.33 -39.32 0.71
CA GLY A 566 -0.85 -38.83 -0.01
C GLY A 566 -0.65 -37.53 -0.81
N LEU A 567 0.60 -37.16 -1.13
CA LEU A 567 0.89 -35.95 -1.94
C LEU A 567 0.29 -36.01 -3.34
N ASP A 568 0.11 -37.20 -3.91
CA ASP A 568 -0.52 -37.43 -5.22
C ASP A 568 -2.02 -37.09 -5.24
N GLU A 569 -2.69 -37.14 -4.08
CA GLU A 569 -4.13 -36.95 -3.98
C GLU A 569 -4.51 -35.48 -3.72
N MET A 570 -3.52 -34.61 -3.54
CA MET A 570 -3.72 -33.21 -3.16
C MET A 570 -4.20 -32.37 -4.33
N ASN A 571 -5.21 -31.55 -4.08
CA ASN A 571 -5.67 -30.55 -5.04
C ASN A 571 -4.70 -29.36 -5.12
N GLU A 572 -4.86 -28.50 -6.13
CA GLU A 572 -3.96 -27.37 -6.36
C GLU A 572 -3.86 -26.39 -5.18
N ALA A 573 -4.95 -26.17 -4.43
CA ALA A 573 -4.92 -25.28 -3.27
C ALA A 573 -4.06 -25.86 -2.14
N GLU A 574 -4.20 -27.17 -1.87
CA GLU A 574 -3.36 -27.87 -0.87
C GLU A 574 -1.89 -27.87 -1.28
N GLN A 575 -1.59 -28.07 -2.57
CA GLN A 575 -0.23 -28.00 -3.09
C GLN A 575 0.39 -26.60 -2.88
N LYS A 576 -0.40 -25.54 -3.10
CA LYS A 576 0.02 -24.15 -2.89
C LYS A 576 0.34 -23.86 -1.41
N GLU A 577 -0.40 -24.43 -0.47
CA GLU A 577 -0.13 -24.26 0.97
C GLU A 577 1.24 -24.84 1.37
N LEU A 578 1.59 -26.04 0.88
CA LEU A 578 2.88 -26.67 1.15
C LEU A 578 4.03 -25.88 0.48
N LEU A 579 3.81 -25.40 -0.75
CA LEU A 579 4.77 -24.56 -1.46
C LEU A 579 5.01 -23.23 -0.71
N ALA A 580 3.94 -22.54 -0.32
CA ALA A 580 4.02 -21.28 0.41
C ALA A 580 4.76 -21.45 1.76
N ALA A 581 4.58 -22.59 2.43
CA ALA A 581 5.29 -22.90 3.67
C ALA A 581 6.82 -23.07 3.46
N GLN A 582 7.26 -23.74 2.38
CA GLN A 582 8.69 -23.81 2.07
C GLN A 582 9.28 -22.45 1.70
N ILE A 583 8.54 -21.69 0.90
CA ILE A 583 8.91 -20.33 0.48
C ILE A 583 9.04 -19.39 1.69
N GLU A 584 8.07 -19.43 2.61
CA GLU A 584 8.11 -18.67 3.86
C GLU A 584 9.36 -19.03 4.69
N ARG A 585 9.61 -20.33 4.92
CA ARG A 585 10.79 -20.74 5.69
C ARG A 585 12.08 -20.31 5.00
N ALA A 586 12.18 -20.44 3.68
CA ALA A 586 13.33 -19.99 2.92
C ALA A 586 13.60 -18.49 3.15
N MET A 587 12.57 -17.65 3.10
CA MET A 587 12.71 -16.22 3.37
C MET A 587 13.11 -15.90 4.82
N ILE A 588 12.60 -16.64 5.80
CA ILE A 588 13.02 -16.49 7.20
C ILE A 588 14.52 -16.82 7.34
N GLU A 589 15.01 -17.86 6.67
CA GLU A 589 16.42 -18.24 6.71
C GLU A 589 17.31 -17.21 6.01
N LEU A 590 16.91 -16.72 4.83
CA LEU A 590 17.60 -15.61 4.15
C LEU A 590 17.66 -14.36 5.03
N ALA A 591 16.56 -14.01 5.70
CA ALA A 591 16.51 -12.89 6.64
C ALA A 591 17.48 -13.06 7.82
N LYS A 592 17.61 -14.28 8.37
CA LYS A 592 18.56 -14.60 9.45
C LYS A 592 20.02 -14.55 8.99
N MET A 593 20.28 -14.82 7.70
CA MET A 593 21.61 -14.72 7.09
C MET A 593 22.04 -13.26 6.85
N GLY A 594 21.09 -12.34 6.69
CA GLY A 594 21.33 -10.91 6.47
C GLY A 594 22.17 -10.67 5.21
N ASP A 595 23.25 -9.90 5.34
CA ASP A 595 24.18 -9.57 4.25
C ASP A 595 24.76 -10.80 3.53
N LYS A 596 24.88 -11.96 4.22
CA LYS A 596 25.36 -13.20 3.60
C LYS A 596 24.40 -13.73 2.52
N ALA A 597 23.14 -13.32 2.57
CA ALA A 597 22.12 -13.66 1.59
C ALA A 597 21.87 -12.54 0.56
N ALA A 598 22.69 -11.46 0.54
CA ALA A 598 22.45 -10.30 -0.32
C ALA A 598 22.32 -10.65 -1.82
N SER A 599 22.98 -11.71 -2.29
CA SER A 599 22.85 -12.22 -3.66
C SER A 599 21.43 -12.70 -4.02
N GLN A 600 20.56 -12.92 -3.03
CA GLN A 600 19.18 -13.35 -3.19
C GLN A 600 18.17 -12.19 -3.17
N ALA A 601 18.62 -10.95 -2.99
CA ALA A 601 17.74 -9.77 -3.04
C ALA A 601 16.91 -9.69 -4.35
N PRO A 602 17.45 -9.97 -5.56
CA PRO A 602 16.64 -9.99 -6.78
C PRO A 602 15.51 -11.03 -6.76
N ALA A 603 15.74 -12.21 -6.17
CA ALA A 603 14.72 -13.23 -6.05
C ALA A 603 13.60 -12.81 -5.07
N LEU A 604 13.95 -12.15 -3.96
CA LEU A 604 12.97 -11.57 -3.03
C LEU A 604 12.14 -10.46 -3.68
N LEU A 605 12.77 -9.59 -4.48
CA LEU A 605 12.08 -8.53 -5.21
C LEU A 605 11.10 -9.08 -6.25
N GLU A 606 11.45 -10.17 -6.93
CA GLU A 606 10.51 -10.81 -7.86
C GLU A 606 9.37 -11.51 -7.09
N ALA A 607 9.67 -12.18 -5.98
CA ALA A 607 8.67 -12.76 -5.09
C ALA A 607 7.72 -11.70 -4.49
N ALA A 608 8.15 -10.43 -4.43
CA ALA A 608 7.29 -9.33 -4.00
C ALA A 608 6.03 -9.21 -4.89
N LYS A 609 6.02 -9.69 -6.14
CA LYS A 609 4.82 -9.61 -7.01
C LYS A 609 3.79 -10.70 -6.73
N ASN A 610 4.08 -11.65 -5.83
CA ASN A 610 3.21 -12.79 -5.57
C ASN A 610 1.88 -12.36 -4.92
N GLU A 611 0.78 -13.01 -5.32
CA GLU A 611 -0.57 -12.76 -4.79
C GLU A 611 -0.88 -13.49 -3.49
N ASP A 612 -0.03 -14.45 -3.09
CA ASP A 612 -0.15 -15.14 -1.81
C ASP A 612 0.26 -14.21 -0.66
N ARG A 613 -0.65 -14.04 0.31
CA ARG A 613 -0.47 -13.14 1.45
C ARG A 613 0.72 -13.51 2.32
N LEU A 614 0.95 -14.81 2.54
CA LEU A 614 2.05 -15.29 3.38
C LEU A 614 3.39 -15.02 2.70
N ILE A 615 3.48 -15.27 1.39
CA ILE A 615 4.68 -14.97 0.60
C ILE A 615 4.96 -13.47 0.63
N ARG A 616 3.96 -12.64 0.31
CA ARG A 616 4.12 -11.17 0.27
C ARG A 616 4.53 -10.59 1.63
N GLN A 617 3.92 -11.06 2.71
CA GLN A 617 4.30 -10.65 4.07
C GLN A 617 5.74 -11.07 4.42
N SER A 618 6.15 -12.28 4.01
CA SER A 618 7.50 -12.79 4.26
C SER A 618 8.56 -12.01 3.50
N VAL A 619 8.26 -11.58 2.27
CA VAL A 619 9.13 -10.68 1.50
C VAL A 619 9.34 -9.37 2.25
N ASN A 620 8.27 -8.75 2.76
CA ASN A 620 8.37 -7.49 3.50
C ASN A 620 9.20 -7.58 4.79
N LEU A 621 9.27 -8.77 5.40
CA LEU A 621 10.08 -9.02 6.60
C LEU A 621 11.53 -9.40 6.28
N ALA A 622 11.79 -10.04 5.14
CA ALA A 622 13.11 -10.54 4.76
C ALA A 622 13.92 -9.51 3.95
N LEU A 623 13.27 -8.84 3.00
CA LEU A 623 13.94 -7.95 2.05
C LEU A 623 14.80 -6.87 2.74
N PRO A 624 14.33 -6.08 3.72
CA PRO A 624 15.18 -5.05 4.34
C PRO A 624 16.38 -5.57 5.14
N LYS A 625 16.40 -6.87 5.49
CA LYS A 625 17.53 -7.54 6.14
C LYS A 625 18.54 -8.12 5.13
N VAL A 626 18.07 -8.42 3.92
CA VAL A 626 18.86 -9.07 2.86
C VAL A 626 19.36 -8.05 1.84
N ALA A 627 18.49 -7.14 1.40
CA ALA A 627 18.84 -6.01 0.59
C ALA A 627 19.34 -4.88 1.50
N GLY A 628 20.64 -4.60 1.44
CA GLY A 628 21.23 -3.47 2.16
C GLY A 628 20.58 -2.13 1.80
N LYS A 629 20.84 -1.09 2.60
CA LYS A 629 20.28 0.26 2.38
C LYS A 629 20.67 0.87 1.03
N ASP A 630 21.79 0.45 0.44
CA ASP A 630 22.29 0.95 -0.85
C ASP A 630 21.67 0.25 -2.08
N CYS A 631 20.59 -0.51 -1.90
CA CYS A 631 19.91 -1.22 -2.99
C CYS A 631 19.24 -0.23 -3.97
N LYS A 632 19.91 0.05 -5.09
CA LYS A 632 19.48 1.03 -6.10
C LYS A 632 18.14 0.67 -6.78
N ASP A 633 17.91 -0.61 -7.04
CA ASP A 633 16.73 -1.06 -7.79
C ASP A 633 15.54 -1.42 -6.88
N CYS A 634 15.73 -1.44 -5.56
CA CYS A 634 14.69 -1.86 -4.62
C CYS A 634 13.44 -0.96 -4.70
N GLY A 635 13.62 0.36 -4.79
CA GLY A 635 12.49 1.30 -4.92
C GLY A 635 11.64 1.02 -6.16
N ALA A 636 12.27 0.97 -7.34
CA ALA A 636 11.59 0.72 -8.61
C ALA A 636 10.91 -0.67 -8.67
N LYS A 637 11.56 -1.70 -8.15
CA LYS A 637 11.00 -3.06 -8.12
C LYS A 637 9.82 -3.20 -7.14
N LEU A 638 9.86 -2.47 -6.03
CA LEU A 638 8.72 -2.39 -5.12
C LEU A 638 7.56 -1.60 -5.72
N ASP A 639 7.82 -0.57 -6.54
CA ASP A 639 6.78 0.13 -7.30
C ASP A 639 6.08 -0.83 -8.29
N GLU A 640 6.83 -1.68 -9.01
CA GLU A 640 6.25 -2.76 -9.85
C GLU A 640 5.36 -3.70 -9.02
N ALA A 641 5.81 -4.10 -7.82
CA ALA A 641 5.06 -4.99 -6.95
C ALA A 641 3.81 -4.33 -6.36
N ILE A 642 3.86 -3.04 -6.05
CA ILE A 642 2.71 -2.24 -5.60
C ILE A 642 1.67 -2.22 -6.72
N ALA A 643 2.05 -1.83 -7.93
CA ALA A 643 1.18 -1.79 -9.10
C ALA A 643 0.53 -3.16 -9.39
N ALA A 644 1.27 -4.25 -9.28
CA ALA A 644 0.73 -5.60 -9.46
C ALA A 644 -0.35 -5.99 -8.42
N GLY A 645 -0.33 -5.38 -7.24
CA GLY A 645 -1.32 -5.62 -6.18
C GLY A 645 -2.49 -4.65 -6.17
N GLU A 646 -2.46 -3.60 -6.98
CA GLU A 646 -3.53 -2.58 -7.02
C GLU A 646 -4.87 -3.18 -7.42
N GLY A 647 -5.94 -2.71 -6.78
CA GLY A 647 -7.30 -3.24 -6.98
C GLY A 647 -7.56 -4.61 -6.34
N ASN A 648 -6.54 -5.35 -5.89
CA ASN A 648 -6.73 -6.61 -5.19
C ASN A 648 -7.11 -6.38 -3.72
N THR A 649 -8.41 -6.53 -3.42
CA THR A 649 -8.96 -6.31 -2.08
C THR A 649 -8.35 -7.23 -1.01
N LYS A 650 -7.85 -8.41 -1.38
CA LYS A 650 -7.21 -9.35 -0.46
C LYS A 650 -5.81 -8.90 -0.05
N LEU A 651 -5.16 -8.06 -0.85
CA LEU A 651 -3.79 -7.57 -0.66
C LEU A 651 -3.72 -6.12 -0.20
N LYS A 652 -4.84 -5.40 -0.10
CA LYS A 652 -4.89 -3.96 0.21
C LYS A 652 -3.92 -3.52 1.33
N ASP A 653 -3.93 -4.22 2.47
CA ASP A 653 -3.05 -3.87 3.59
C ASP A 653 -1.58 -4.19 3.30
N LEU A 654 -1.29 -5.27 2.60
CA LEU A 654 0.07 -5.66 2.21
C LEU A 654 0.63 -4.75 1.11
N VAL A 655 -0.20 -4.24 0.21
CA VAL A 655 0.18 -3.20 -0.75
C VAL A 655 0.63 -1.96 0.02
N TYR A 656 -0.13 -1.52 1.02
CA TYR A 656 0.26 -0.40 1.87
C TYR A 656 1.56 -0.67 2.66
N GLU A 657 1.73 -1.84 3.27
CA GLU A 657 2.99 -2.20 3.94
C GLU A 657 4.17 -2.24 2.94
N THR A 658 3.93 -2.71 1.71
CA THR A 658 4.95 -2.65 0.62
C THR A 658 5.28 -1.19 0.30
N THR A 659 4.30 -0.28 0.30
CA THR A 659 4.53 1.15 0.09
C THR A 659 5.35 1.79 1.21
N VAL A 660 5.12 1.40 2.47
CA VAL A 660 5.95 1.85 3.60
C VAL A 660 7.37 1.30 3.47
N LEU A 661 7.52 0.03 3.14
CA LEU A 661 8.81 -0.59 2.90
C LEU A 661 9.54 0.06 1.71
N ARG A 662 8.84 0.43 0.64
CA ARG A 662 9.41 1.18 -0.48
C ARG A 662 10.00 2.52 0.00
N SER A 663 9.36 3.21 0.95
CA SER A 663 9.89 4.45 1.53
C SER A 663 11.25 4.27 2.22
N TYR A 664 11.61 3.06 2.69
CA TYR A 664 12.90 2.78 3.34
C TYR A 664 14.11 2.97 2.41
N TRP A 665 14.00 2.63 1.12
CA TRP A 665 15.08 2.82 0.12
C TRP A 665 15.04 4.18 -0.59
N GLY A 666 14.07 5.03 -0.28
CA GLY A 666 14.18 6.45 -0.60
C GLY A 666 14.06 6.89 -2.06
N ASP A 667 13.79 6.03 -3.05
CA ASP A 667 13.73 6.47 -4.46
C ASP A 667 12.36 6.25 -5.14
N GLY A 668 11.87 7.32 -5.77
CA GLY A 668 10.69 7.39 -6.61
C GLY A 668 9.62 8.35 -6.07
N ALA A 669 8.93 9.04 -6.98
CA ALA A 669 7.88 9.99 -6.65
C ALA A 669 6.82 9.31 -5.76
N LEU A 670 6.41 9.97 -4.68
CA LEU A 670 5.10 9.71 -4.10
C LEU A 670 4.10 10.15 -5.18
N GLU A 671 3.67 9.22 -6.03
CA GLU A 671 2.50 9.46 -6.88
C GLU A 671 1.35 9.77 -5.92
N VAL A 672 0.82 10.98 -6.10
CA VAL A 672 -0.31 11.49 -5.36
C VAL A 672 -1.51 10.79 -5.98
N ALA A 673 -1.99 9.71 -5.37
CA ALA A 673 -3.36 9.30 -5.63
C ALA A 673 -4.27 10.43 -5.11
N PRO A 674 -5.28 10.86 -5.90
CA PRO A 674 -6.12 12.01 -5.59
C PRO A 674 -6.88 11.90 -4.26
#